data_AF-A0A1F8S5C0-F1
#
_entry.id   AF-A0A1F8S5C0-F1
#
_cell.length_a   1.000
_cell.length_b   1.000
_cell.length_c   1.000
_cell.angle_alpha   90.00
_cell.angle_beta   90.00
_cell.angle_gamma   90.00
#
_symmetry.space_group_name_H-M   'P 1'
#
loop_
_entity.id
_entity.type
_entity.pdbx_description
1 polymer ?
#
loop_
_entity_poly.entity_id
_entity_poly.type
_entity_poly.pdbx_seq_one_letter_code
_entity_poly.pdbx_strand_id
1 'polypeptide(L)'
;MPAVHLVEAEPASERKHKPRRTRRARYFDRELSWVEFNARVLHEARDERNPLLDRVRFLSIFANNLDEFFQVRVAGLREQVRAGITTLPAEGPGPAAQLRDVRSRVVELAAEQSAIFKALRGDLRRAGIELVAYAKVPEDHATLRQRFLDEIHPVLTPLAVDPGHRFPYISTLTLSIAVGLRDPDTGARSFARVKVPPVLPRLLELERQPGQPAGHHRFVLLDQVIEANLDLLFSGMEIEAHHLFRVTRNADFNLEEDEADDLLLAIEEELRRRRFGEAVRLEIERTMPASLRQILMAGIGVTEDQVYEVSGMLDLTGLNLLVDLDRADLKASPWSPVTPPALQTLPDGEPPDVFAAVRAGDILLHHPYDSFTTTVEQFLAQAADDPDVLTIKLTVYRTSGDSPIVAHLIRAAEQGKQVVVLVEIKARFDERANIAWARKLEQAGAHVVYGLVGLKTHCKTMLVVRREAGALRRYVHIGTGNYNPRTARLYTDLGLLTCRGELGQDVTDLFNVLTGLSRQRAFRRLIVAPMGLRQRFLALVGREIGHAAAGRRASIVLKMNALVDRDCVDALYRASAAGVEIDLVIRGACALIPGLPGQSERIRVRSIVGELLEHSRIWRFENGGEVDWYVGSADLMERNLDRRIEALVPILEPDLQAEIAVILETMLADDRRAWTLGTDGRWARIDAGGGPTTIDTHATLRQRALRAAAAGVSTPRTDRGRWNPGRDGAGDPRGRGEVRRPRPRSDPGAPPRRRPGRAARDRRSAPGAPARPLPRHLRRPPSGRRLGRSPADDQRRDADPAEADRRTRQ
;
A
#
# COMPACT_ATOMS: atom_id res chain seq x y z
N MET A 1 75.11 -31.72 21.38
CA MET A 1 74.55 -32.06 22.71
C MET A 1 73.08 -31.65 22.74
N PRO A 2 72.15 -32.45 23.27
CA PRO A 2 71.92 -33.89 23.09
C PRO A 2 70.69 -34.18 22.18
N ALA A 3 70.52 -35.45 21.83
CA ALA A 3 69.45 -35.99 21.00
C ALA A 3 68.26 -36.49 21.83
N VAL A 4 67.06 -36.28 21.28
CA VAL A 4 65.85 -37.14 21.21
C VAL A 4 65.52 -38.07 22.39
N HIS A 5 64.32 -37.89 22.95
CA HIS A 5 63.43 -38.99 23.33
C HIS A 5 61.98 -38.70 22.91
N LEU A 6 61.43 -39.62 22.12
CA LEU A 6 60.02 -39.77 21.76
C LEU A 6 59.21 -40.23 22.98
N VAL A 7 58.02 -39.68 23.17
CA VAL A 7 56.95 -40.27 24.00
C VAL A 7 55.73 -40.44 23.11
N GLU A 8 55.25 -41.68 23.05
CA GLU A 8 54.15 -42.18 22.25
C GLU A 8 52.80 -41.56 22.66
N ALA A 9 51.97 -41.21 21.67
CA ALA A 9 50.60 -40.75 21.88
C ALA A 9 49.63 -41.95 21.84
N GLU A 10 48.83 -42.11 22.89
CA GLU A 10 47.74 -43.10 22.95
C GLU A 10 46.65 -42.83 21.90
N PRO A 11 45.95 -43.87 21.37
CA PRO A 11 44.92 -43.68 20.36
C PRO A 11 43.63 -43.13 20.97
N ALA A 12 43.17 -41.99 20.43
CA ALA A 12 41.90 -41.38 20.78
C ALA A 12 40.72 -42.29 20.39
N SER A 13 39.91 -42.68 21.36
CA SER A 13 38.69 -43.48 21.18
C SER A 13 37.71 -42.82 20.19
N GLU A 14 37.27 -43.57 19.18
CA GLU A 14 36.20 -43.19 18.25
C GLU A 14 34.88 -42.94 19.00
N ARG A 15 34.58 -41.68 19.31
CA ARG A 15 33.22 -41.27 19.67
C ARG A 15 32.39 -41.18 18.40
N LYS A 16 31.62 -42.25 18.13
CA LYS A 16 30.55 -42.29 17.12
C LYS A 16 29.69 -41.03 17.20
N HIS A 17 29.82 -40.15 16.20
CA HIS A 17 28.98 -38.97 16.03
C HIS A 17 27.54 -39.45 15.80
N LYS A 18 26.66 -39.30 16.81
CA LYS A 18 25.22 -39.38 16.58
C LYS A 18 24.85 -38.24 15.62
N PRO A 19 24.10 -38.51 14.53
CA PRO A 19 23.66 -37.45 13.63
C PRO A 19 22.82 -36.45 14.42
N ARG A 20 23.25 -35.19 14.47
CA ARG A 20 22.44 -34.08 14.96
C ARG A 20 21.15 -34.08 14.15
N ARG A 21 20.00 -34.39 14.79
CA ARG A 21 18.67 -34.16 14.20
C ARG A 21 18.66 -32.71 13.71
N THR A 22 18.65 -32.51 12.39
CA THR A 22 18.41 -31.21 11.80
C THR A 22 17.02 -30.79 12.24
N ARG A 23 16.95 -29.81 13.14
CA ARG A 23 15.69 -29.27 13.64
C ARG A 23 15.01 -28.60 12.44
N ARG A 24 13.87 -29.12 12.01
CA ARG A 24 13.09 -28.59 10.88
C ARG A 24 12.81 -27.10 11.12
N ALA A 25 12.91 -26.27 10.09
CA ALA A 25 12.63 -24.84 10.20
C ALA A 25 11.22 -24.61 10.76
N ARG A 26 11.09 -23.69 11.72
CA ARG A 26 9.83 -23.40 12.42
C ARG A 26 8.96 -22.36 11.70
N TYR A 27 9.56 -21.63 10.77
CA TYR A 27 8.93 -20.55 10.02
C TYR A 27 9.38 -20.61 8.56
N PHE A 28 8.51 -20.15 7.65
CA PHE A 28 8.92 -19.86 6.28
C PHE A 28 9.75 -18.58 6.22
N ASP A 29 10.66 -18.55 5.24
CA ASP A 29 11.41 -17.34 4.94
C ASP A 29 10.46 -16.24 4.43
N ARG A 30 10.61 -15.03 5.00
CA ARG A 30 9.76 -13.89 4.67
C ARG A 30 9.91 -13.49 3.20
N GLU A 31 11.13 -13.42 2.71
CA GLU A 31 11.41 -12.86 1.39
C GLU A 31 11.01 -13.84 0.30
N LEU A 32 11.26 -15.14 0.50
CA LEU A 32 10.71 -16.19 -0.36
C LEU A 32 9.18 -16.23 -0.32
N SER A 33 8.56 -16.07 0.85
CA SER A 33 7.09 -15.96 0.97
C SER A 33 6.53 -14.77 0.19
N TRP A 34 7.26 -13.65 0.12
CA TRP A 34 6.90 -12.52 -0.74
C TRP A 34 7.04 -12.87 -2.23
N VAL A 35 8.10 -13.59 -2.63
CA VAL A 35 8.27 -14.05 -4.01
C VAL A 35 7.11 -14.98 -4.42
N GLU A 36 6.65 -15.86 -3.53
CA GLU A 36 5.47 -16.72 -3.77
C GLU A 36 4.15 -15.92 -3.82
N PHE A 37 4.06 -14.77 -3.16
CA PHE A 37 2.98 -13.83 -3.43
C PHE A 37 3.03 -13.31 -4.87
N ASN A 38 4.19 -12.86 -5.35
CA ASN A 38 4.29 -12.36 -6.73
C ASN A 38 4.12 -13.49 -7.76
N ALA A 39 4.47 -14.75 -7.43
CA ALA A 39 4.17 -15.91 -8.27
C ALA A 39 2.65 -16.08 -8.50
N ARG A 40 1.82 -15.85 -7.47
CA ARG A 40 0.35 -15.87 -7.61
C ARG A 40 -0.17 -14.69 -8.44
N VAL A 41 0.49 -13.53 -8.39
CA VAL A 41 0.19 -12.41 -9.31
C VAL A 41 0.52 -12.79 -10.76
N LEU A 42 1.65 -13.46 -11.00
CA LEU A 42 2.02 -13.96 -12.33
C LEU A 42 1.00 -14.98 -12.85
N HIS A 43 0.46 -15.83 -11.98
CA HIS A 43 -0.58 -16.80 -12.33
C HIS A 43 -1.81 -16.13 -12.95
N GLU A 44 -2.21 -14.95 -12.48
CA GLU A 44 -3.37 -14.23 -13.03
C GLU A 44 -3.16 -13.77 -14.48
N ALA A 45 -1.91 -13.65 -14.96
CA ALA A 45 -1.61 -13.44 -16.37
C ALA A 45 -1.81 -14.72 -17.22
N ARG A 46 -1.73 -15.89 -16.60
CA ARG A 46 -1.96 -17.19 -17.24
C ARG A 46 -3.42 -17.61 -17.23
N ASP A 47 -4.20 -17.17 -16.24
CA ASP A 47 -5.60 -17.58 -16.06
C ASP A 47 -6.50 -17.04 -17.18
N GLU A 48 -6.94 -17.92 -18.10
CA GLU A 48 -7.78 -17.57 -19.24
C GLU A 48 -9.20 -17.12 -18.86
N ARG A 49 -9.60 -17.32 -17.60
CA ARG A 49 -10.85 -16.76 -17.06
C ARG A 49 -10.77 -15.24 -16.87
N ASN A 50 -9.59 -14.65 -16.93
CA ASN A 50 -9.39 -13.20 -16.91
C ASN A 50 -9.38 -12.65 -18.35
N PRO A 51 -9.98 -11.47 -18.59
CA PRO A 51 -9.93 -10.82 -19.90
C PRO A 51 -8.49 -10.60 -20.40
N LEU A 52 -8.32 -10.57 -21.72
CA LEU A 52 -7.00 -10.58 -22.35
C LEU A 52 -6.11 -9.42 -21.91
N LEU A 53 -6.63 -8.19 -21.88
CA LEU A 53 -5.83 -7.03 -21.44
C LEU A 53 -5.63 -6.99 -19.92
N ASP A 54 -6.48 -7.65 -19.13
CA ASP A 54 -6.22 -7.82 -17.69
C ASP A 54 -5.09 -8.81 -17.45
N ARG A 55 -4.98 -9.89 -18.25
CA ARG A 55 -3.82 -10.80 -18.23
C ARG A 55 -2.52 -10.07 -18.57
N VAL A 56 -2.54 -9.17 -19.56
CA VAL A 56 -1.41 -8.29 -19.89
C VAL A 56 -1.08 -7.34 -18.73
N ARG A 57 -2.10 -6.77 -18.09
CA ARG A 57 -1.92 -5.92 -16.89
C ARG A 57 -1.20 -6.68 -15.78
N PHE A 58 -1.52 -7.95 -15.54
CA PHE A 58 -0.83 -8.76 -14.52
C PHE A 58 0.65 -9.00 -14.81
N LEU A 59 1.08 -9.12 -16.07
CA LEU A 59 2.51 -9.17 -16.42
C LEU A 59 3.25 -7.90 -16.03
N SER A 60 2.61 -6.74 -16.29
CA SER A 60 3.15 -5.42 -15.92
C SER A 60 3.20 -5.25 -14.41
N ILE A 61 2.14 -5.65 -13.69
CA ILE A 61 2.09 -5.63 -12.21
C ILE A 61 3.19 -6.52 -11.63
N PHE A 62 3.35 -7.74 -12.14
CA PHE A 62 4.40 -8.66 -11.69
C PHE A 62 5.80 -8.06 -11.85
N ALA A 63 6.09 -7.47 -13.02
CA ALA A 63 7.36 -6.81 -13.31
C ALA A 63 7.62 -5.64 -12.35
N ASN A 64 6.63 -4.75 -12.18
CA ASN A 64 6.73 -3.60 -11.29
C ASN A 64 6.92 -4.02 -9.82
N ASN A 65 6.18 -5.04 -9.35
CA ASN A 65 6.35 -5.58 -8.00
C ASN A 65 7.77 -6.12 -7.80
N LEU A 66 8.30 -6.84 -8.78
CA LEU A 66 9.64 -7.41 -8.72
C LEU A 66 10.70 -6.29 -8.68
N ASP A 67 10.52 -5.23 -9.47
CA ASP A 67 11.38 -4.04 -9.44
C ASP A 67 11.45 -3.44 -8.02
N GLU A 68 10.29 -3.19 -7.38
CA GLU A 68 10.25 -2.69 -5.99
C GLU A 68 10.93 -3.65 -5.00
N PHE A 69 10.71 -4.95 -5.16
CA PHE A 69 11.32 -5.97 -4.31
C PHE A 69 12.84 -5.97 -4.41
N PHE A 70 13.41 -5.83 -5.61
CA PHE A 70 14.85 -5.70 -5.78
C PHE A 70 15.38 -4.40 -5.16
N GLN A 71 14.72 -3.28 -5.43
CA GLN A 71 15.12 -1.96 -4.93
C GLN A 71 15.16 -1.87 -3.40
N VAL A 72 14.37 -2.67 -2.70
CA VAL A 72 14.20 -2.57 -1.24
C VAL A 72 14.68 -3.83 -0.51
N ARG A 73 14.10 -4.99 -0.84
CA ARG A 73 14.30 -6.23 -0.06
C ARG A 73 15.63 -6.89 -0.38
N VAL A 74 15.91 -7.10 -1.66
CA VAL A 74 17.18 -7.67 -2.10
C VAL A 74 18.33 -6.73 -1.74
N ALA A 75 18.13 -5.42 -1.89
CA ALA A 75 19.08 -4.41 -1.44
C ALA A 75 19.44 -4.57 0.05
N GLY A 76 18.43 -4.57 0.94
CA GLY A 76 18.63 -4.72 2.38
C GLY A 76 19.27 -6.06 2.77
N LEU A 77 18.93 -7.17 2.08
CA LEU A 77 19.61 -8.45 2.30
C LEU A 77 21.10 -8.39 1.92
N ARG A 78 21.45 -7.73 0.80
CA ARG A 78 22.85 -7.57 0.39
C ARG A 78 23.64 -6.68 1.34
N GLU A 79 23.03 -5.66 1.90
CA GLU A 79 23.65 -4.83 2.95
C GLU A 79 23.95 -5.67 4.20
N GLN A 80 23.01 -6.51 4.64
CA GLN A 80 23.22 -7.41 5.78
C GLN A 80 24.38 -8.39 5.54
N VAL A 81 24.47 -8.96 4.33
CA VAL A 81 25.60 -9.84 3.96
C VAL A 81 26.93 -9.10 4.04
N ARG A 82 26.99 -7.86 3.53
CA ARG A 82 28.21 -7.04 3.57
C ARG A 82 28.60 -6.62 4.98
N ALA A 83 27.63 -6.36 5.83
CA ALA A 83 27.84 -6.10 7.25
C ALA A 83 28.26 -7.37 8.05
N GLY A 84 28.38 -8.54 7.40
CA GLY A 84 28.75 -9.79 8.05
C GLY A 84 27.67 -10.34 8.98
N ILE A 85 26.41 -9.91 8.82
CA ILE A 85 25.30 -10.37 9.65
C ILE A 85 25.02 -11.83 9.31
N THR A 86 25.10 -12.68 10.32
CA THR A 86 24.76 -14.10 10.25
C THR A 86 23.61 -14.39 11.20
N THR A 87 22.73 -15.32 10.82
CA THR A 87 21.66 -15.81 11.69
C THR A 87 22.03 -17.17 12.24
N LEU A 88 21.57 -17.45 13.47
CA LEU A 88 21.67 -18.77 14.05
C LEU A 88 20.79 -19.75 13.26
N PRO A 89 21.22 -21.01 13.02
CA PRO A 89 20.42 -21.99 12.28
C PRO A 89 19.01 -22.26 12.85
N ALA A 90 18.84 -22.06 14.16
CA ALA A 90 17.55 -22.21 14.84
C ALA A 90 16.54 -21.10 14.50
N GLU A 91 17.00 -19.99 13.94
CA GLU A 91 16.21 -18.80 13.61
C GLU A 91 15.81 -18.72 12.13
N GLY A 92 16.35 -19.60 11.29
CA GLY A 92 16.07 -19.66 9.86
C GLY A 92 17.32 -19.46 8.99
N PRO A 93 17.14 -19.34 7.65
CA PRO A 93 18.24 -19.11 6.74
C PRO A 93 18.90 -17.74 6.99
N GLY A 94 20.21 -17.66 6.81
CA GLY A 94 20.93 -16.39 6.84
C GLY A 94 20.78 -15.57 5.56
N PRO A 95 21.12 -14.27 5.58
CA PRO A 95 20.92 -13.37 4.44
C PRO A 95 21.51 -13.89 3.12
N ALA A 96 22.69 -14.51 3.17
CA ALA A 96 23.31 -15.12 1.99
C ALA A 96 22.55 -16.35 1.46
N ALA A 97 21.94 -17.15 2.32
CA ALA A 97 21.09 -18.26 1.91
C ALA A 97 19.76 -17.76 1.34
N GLN A 98 19.15 -16.77 1.99
CA GLN A 98 17.93 -16.11 1.50
C GLN A 98 18.14 -15.53 0.09
N LEU A 99 19.26 -14.83 -0.16
CA LEU A 99 19.58 -14.31 -1.50
C LEU A 99 19.69 -15.41 -2.56
N ARG A 100 20.28 -16.56 -2.23
CA ARG A 100 20.37 -17.70 -3.15
C ARG A 100 19.00 -18.30 -3.46
N ASP A 101 18.19 -18.52 -2.43
CA ASP A 101 16.85 -19.12 -2.57
C ASP A 101 15.93 -18.18 -3.36
N VAL A 102 15.96 -16.88 -3.04
CA VAL A 102 15.26 -15.82 -3.78
C VAL A 102 15.70 -15.79 -5.24
N ARG A 103 17.01 -15.78 -5.52
CA ARG A 103 17.53 -15.77 -6.90
C ARG A 103 17.04 -16.99 -7.68
N SER A 104 17.15 -18.18 -7.10
CA SER A 104 16.69 -19.42 -7.74
C SER A 104 15.24 -19.30 -8.17
N ARG A 105 14.37 -18.88 -7.25
CA ARG A 105 12.94 -18.77 -7.52
C ARG A 105 12.60 -17.65 -8.51
N VAL A 106 13.28 -16.51 -8.43
CA VAL A 106 13.07 -15.39 -9.37
C VAL A 106 13.48 -15.77 -10.79
N VAL A 107 14.56 -16.52 -10.99
CA VAL A 107 14.98 -17.00 -12.32
C VAL A 107 13.91 -17.90 -12.94
N GLU A 108 13.32 -18.82 -12.15
CA GLU A 108 12.19 -19.65 -12.61
C GLU A 108 10.99 -18.80 -13.02
N LEU A 109 10.59 -17.84 -12.18
CA LEU A 109 9.43 -16.98 -12.45
C LEU A 109 9.66 -16.04 -13.64
N ALA A 110 10.90 -15.56 -13.85
CA ALA A 110 11.24 -14.75 -15.02
C ALA A 110 11.12 -15.57 -16.31
N ALA A 111 11.56 -16.83 -16.30
CA ALA A 111 11.38 -17.74 -17.44
C ALA A 111 9.88 -18.02 -17.71
N GLU A 112 9.08 -18.22 -16.65
CA GLU A 112 7.63 -18.38 -16.76
C GLU A 112 6.97 -17.11 -17.32
N GLN A 113 7.36 -15.92 -16.85
CA GLN A 113 6.88 -14.63 -17.36
C GLN A 113 7.13 -14.48 -18.86
N SER A 114 8.35 -14.80 -19.32
CA SER A 114 8.71 -14.80 -20.74
C SER A 114 7.84 -15.76 -21.55
N ALA A 115 7.56 -16.96 -21.03
CA ALA A 115 6.71 -17.94 -21.71
C ALA A 115 5.24 -17.48 -21.79
N ILE A 116 4.68 -16.95 -20.69
CA ILE A 116 3.32 -16.40 -20.66
C ILE A 116 3.20 -15.23 -21.64
N PHE A 117 4.15 -14.31 -21.64
CA PHE A 117 4.14 -13.19 -22.58
C PHE A 117 4.19 -13.65 -24.04
N LYS A 118 5.01 -14.65 -24.36
CA LYS A 118 5.07 -15.24 -25.71
C LYS A 118 3.71 -15.81 -26.15
N ALA A 119 3.00 -16.50 -25.26
CA ALA A 119 1.66 -17.01 -25.55
C ALA A 119 0.66 -15.87 -25.74
N LEU A 120 0.65 -14.88 -24.83
CA LEU A 120 -0.22 -13.71 -24.89
C LEU A 120 -0.04 -12.88 -26.16
N ARG A 121 1.17 -12.77 -26.71
CA ARG A 121 1.38 -12.12 -28.03
C ARG A 121 0.58 -12.79 -29.13
N GLY A 122 0.44 -14.11 -29.09
CA GLY A 122 -0.39 -14.85 -30.04
C GLY A 122 -1.89 -14.54 -29.88
N ASP A 123 -2.35 -14.42 -28.63
CA ASP A 123 -3.74 -14.08 -28.30
C ASP A 123 -4.08 -12.64 -28.68
N LEU A 124 -3.20 -11.69 -28.36
CA LEU A 124 -3.31 -10.27 -28.72
C LEU A 124 -3.43 -10.11 -30.24
N ARG A 125 -2.59 -10.82 -31.01
CA ARG A 125 -2.66 -10.78 -32.48
C ARG A 125 -4.02 -11.24 -32.99
N ARG A 126 -4.60 -12.32 -32.44
CA ARG A 126 -5.94 -12.78 -32.82
C ARG A 126 -7.03 -11.77 -32.45
N ALA A 127 -6.82 -11.00 -31.40
CA ALA A 127 -7.69 -9.91 -30.98
C ALA A 127 -7.44 -8.58 -31.73
N GLY A 128 -6.52 -8.55 -32.70
CA GLY A 128 -6.20 -7.36 -33.51
C GLY A 128 -5.20 -6.40 -32.87
N ILE A 129 -4.41 -6.82 -31.88
CA ILE A 129 -3.35 -6.03 -31.26
C ILE A 129 -2.02 -6.73 -31.54
N GLU A 130 -1.13 -6.08 -32.30
CA GLU A 130 0.12 -6.67 -32.75
C GLU A 130 1.34 -5.91 -32.24
N LEU A 131 2.22 -6.63 -31.52
CA LEU A 131 3.59 -6.20 -31.30
C LEU A 131 4.45 -6.80 -32.42
N VAL A 132 4.75 -5.99 -33.43
CA VAL A 132 5.54 -6.39 -34.60
C VAL A 132 7.02 -6.06 -34.42
N ALA A 133 7.89 -6.91 -34.95
CA ALA A 133 9.32 -6.62 -34.94
C ALA A 133 9.67 -5.63 -36.05
N TYR A 134 10.55 -4.67 -35.78
CA TYR A 134 11.01 -3.69 -36.78
C TYR A 134 11.44 -4.34 -38.11
N ALA A 135 12.22 -5.43 -38.05
CA ALA A 135 12.68 -6.18 -39.23
C ALA A 135 11.56 -6.85 -40.05
N LYS A 136 10.32 -6.88 -39.54
CA LYS A 136 9.14 -7.47 -40.20
C LYS A 136 8.18 -6.42 -40.76
N VAL A 137 8.56 -5.14 -40.72
CA VAL A 137 7.78 -4.03 -41.29
C VAL A 137 8.63 -3.15 -42.22
N PRO A 138 9.30 -3.74 -43.24
CA PRO A 138 10.13 -2.96 -44.18
C PRO A 138 9.34 -1.85 -44.88
N GLU A 139 8.03 -2.02 -45.06
CA GLU A 139 7.14 -1.01 -45.61
C GLU A 139 7.08 0.28 -44.76
N ASP A 140 7.28 0.16 -43.45
CA ASP A 140 7.21 1.27 -42.48
C ASP A 140 8.60 1.89 -42.19
N HIS A 141 9.70 1.32 -42.72
CA HIS A 141 11.07 1.73 -42.37
C HIS A 141 11.36 3.19 -42.69
N ALA A 142 10.90 3.70 -43.83
CA ALA A 142 11.13 5.08 -44.23
C ALA A 142 10.44 6.07 -43.26
N THR A 143 9.17 5.82 -42.92
CA THR A 143 8.40 6.62 -41.97
C THR A 143 9.00 6.55 -40.56
N LEU A 144 9.40 5.35 -40.12
CA LEU A 144 10.05 5.17 -38.82
C LEU A 144 11.42 5.83 -38.74
N ARG A 145 12.20 5.82 -39.82
CA ARG A 145 13.50 6.53 -39.89
C ARG A 145 13.31 8.05 -39.90
N GLN A 146 12.30 8.56 -40.61
CA GLN A 146 11.96 9.98 -40.57
C GLN A 146 11.53 10.40 -39.17
N ARG A 147 10.64 9.63 -38.54
CA ARG A 147 10.25 9.84 -37.15
C ARG A 147 11.45 9.76 -36.18
N PHE A 148 12.39 8.86 -36.44
CA PHE A 148 13.63 8.81 -35.68
C PHE A 148 14.41 10.12 -35.78
N LEU A 149 14.61 10.66 -36.98
CA LEU A 149 15.31 11.93 -37.19
C LEU A 149 14.61 13.11 -36.52
N ASP A 150 13.29 13.19 -36.65
CA ASP A 150 12.51 14.37 -36.24
C ASP A 150 12.17 14.37 -34.74
N GLU A 151 11.84 13.21 -34.17
CA GLU A 151 11.31 13.09 -32.79
C GLU A 151 12.25 12.40 -31.81
N ILE A 152 12.99 11.36 -32.27
CA ILE A 152 13.73 10.47 -31.36
C ILE A 152 15.19 10.91 -31.21
N HIS A 153 15.91 11.07 -32.31
CA HIS A 153 17.31 11.44 -32.38
C HIS A 153 17.64 12.71 -31.57
N PRO A 154 16.85 13.81 -31.62
CA PRO A 154 17.17 15.04 -30.89
C PRO A 154 17.21 14.89 -29.36
N VAL A 155 16.57 13.85 -28.82
CA VAL A 155 16.53 13.58 -27.37
C VAL A 155 17.47 12.44 -26.95
N LEU A 156 18.21 11.85 -27.89
CA LEU A 156 19.22 10.84 -27.60
C LEU A 156 20.59 11.49 -27.37
N THR A 157 21.33 10.93 -26.42
CA THR A 157 22.73 11.30 -26.18
C THR A 157 23.53 10.03 -25.95
N PRO A 158 24.33 9.58 -26.93
CA PRO A 158 25.21 8.45 -26.75
C PRO A 158 26.33 8.80 -25.76
N LEU A 159 26.66 7.88 -24.86
CA LEU A 159 27.76 8.03 -23.90
C LEU A 159 28.80 6.96 -24.19
N ALA A 160 29.92 7.35 -24.79
CA ALA A 160 31.06 6.46 -25.04
C ALA A 160 31.86 6.21 -23.74
N VAL A 161 32.46 5.03 -23.66
CA VAL A 161 33.42 4.61 -22.64
C VAL A 161 34.69 4.19 -23.38
N ASP A 162 35.76 4.92 -23.10
CA ASP A 162 37.11 4.67 -23.59
C ASP A 162 38.10 4.76 -22.41
N PRO A 163 39.39 4.42 -22.57
CA PRO A 163 40.37 4.47 -21.49
C PRO A 163 40.52 5.85 -20.80
N GLY A 164 40.13 6.93 -21.48
CA GLY A 164 40.14 8.30 -20.94
C GLY A 164 38.86 8.68 -20.17
N HIS A 165 37.76 7.95 -20.35
CA HIS A 165 36.46 8.25 -19.76
C HIS A 165 35.97 7.16 -18.79
N ARG A 166 35.59 7.56 -17.57
CA ARG A 166 34.99 6.63 -16.60
C ARG A 166 33.65 6.10 -17.12
N PHE A 167 33.34 4.85 -16.78
CA PHE A 167 32.05 4.23 -17.09
C PHE A 167 30.89 5.12 -16.60
N PRO A 168 29.88 5.42 -17.45
CA PRO A 168 28.85 6.38 -17.12
C PRO A 168 27.92 5.83 -16.04
N TYR A 169 27.41 6.75 -15.23
CA TYR A 169 26.37 6.39 -14.27
C TYR A 169 25.09 5.93 -14.99
N ILE A 170 24.64 4.71 -14.68
CA ILE A 170 23.39 4.15 -15.22
C ILE A 170 22.26 4.34 -14.21
N SER A 171 21.25 5.12 -14.61
CA SER A 171 20.05 5.38 -13.81
C SER A 171 19.24 4.10 -13.54
N THR A 172 18.64 3.99 -12.36
CA THR A 172 17.78 2.86 -12.01
C THR A 172 16.56 2.76 -12.93
N LEU A 173 16.12 1.52 -13.19
CA LEU A 173 14.97 1.13 -14.01
C LEU A 173 14.94 1.75 -15.41
N THR A 174 16.06 2.27 -15.88
CA THR A 174 16.19 2.86 -17.21
C THR A 174 16.64 1.80 -18.19
N LEU A 175 15.80 1.53 -19.18
CA LEU A 175 16.17 0.71 -20.33
C LEU A 175 17.28 1.42 -21.13
N SER A 176 18.36 0.70 -21.44
CA SER A 176 19.50 1.23 -22.16
C SER A 176 19.98 0.19 -23.18
N ILE A 177 20.60 0.66 -24.25
CA ILE A 177 21.26 -0.15 -25.28
C ILE A 177 22.77 -0.05 -25.05
N ALA A 178 23.41 -1.20 -24.89
CA ALA A 178 24.85 -1.37 -24.86
C ALA A 178 25.34 -1.59 -26.29
N VAL A 179 26.24 -0.74 -26.79
CA VAL A 179 26.74 -0.77 -28.17
C VAL A 179 28.25 -1.03 -28.14
N GLY A 180 28.67 -2.11 -28.80
CA GLY A 180 30.08 -2.38 -29.08
C GLY A 180 30.48 -1.71 -30.38
N LEU A 181 31.50 -0.87 -30.33
CA LEU A 181 31.99 -0.08 -31.45
C LEU A 181 33.43 -0.47 -31.78
N ARG A 182 33.75 -0.43 -33.07
CA ARG A 182 35.11 -0.55 -33.57
C ARG A 182 35.42 0.62 -34.49
N ASP A 183 36.54 1.27 -34.23
CA ASP A 183 37.09 2.27 -35.13
C ASP A 183 37.70 1.54 -36.35
N PRO A 184 37.21 1.81 -37.58
CA PRO A 184 37.71 1.13 -38.77
C PRO A 184 39.14 1.53 -39.15
N ASP A 185 39.60 2.72 -38.76
CA ASP A 185 40.92 3.25 -39.11
C ASP A 185 41.99 2.75 -38.14
N THR A 186 41.69 2.72 -36.84
CA THR A 186 42.64 2.31 -35.80
C THR A 186 42.48 0.86 -35.35
N GLY A 187 41.32 0.25 -35.63
CA GLY A 187 40.92 -1.06 -35.10
C GLY A 187 40.59 -1.05 -33.60
N ALA A 188 40.60 0.12 -32.95
CA ALA A 188 40.32 0.24 -31.52
C ALA A 188 38.86 -0.09 -31.22
N ARG A 189 38.64 -0.89 -30.17
CA ARG A 189 37.30 -1.22 -29.67
C ARG A 189 36.89 -0.27 -28.55
N SER A 190 35.66 0.20 -28.61
CA SER A 190 35.05 1.03 -27.57
C SER A 190 33.64 0.56 -27.27
N PHE A 191 33.11 1.04 -26.13
CA PHE A 191 31.75 0.76 -25.71
C PHE A 191 30.98 2.07 -25.71
N ALA A 192 29.71 2.04 -26.11
CA ALA A 192 28.81 3.17 -25.93
C ALA A 192 27.49 2.73 -25.31
N ARG A 193 26.89 3.63 -24.56
CA ARG A 193 25.56 3.47 -23.97
C ARG A 193 24.60 4.47 -24.60
N VAL A 194 23.48 3.97 -25.08
CA VAL A 194 22.34 4.79 -25.53
C VAL A 194 21.20 4.59 -24.54
N LYS A 195 20.67 5.68 -23.98
CA LYS A 195 19.52 5.62 -23.07
C LYS A 195 18.23 5.60 -23.89
N VAL A 196 17.34 4.64 -23.65
CA VAL A 196 15.98 4.71 -24.20
C VAL A 196 15.22 5.80 -23.43
N PRO A 197 14.72 6.86 -24.09
CA PRO A 197 14.18 8.03 -23.42
C PRO A 197 12.78 7.75 -22.85
N PRO A 198 12.58 7.81 -21.52
CA PRO A 198 11.28 7.50 -20.91
C PRO A 198 10.21 8.56 -21.17
N VAL A 199 10.58 9.71 -21.72
CA VAL A 199 9.66 10.79 -22.13
C VAL A 199 8.88 10.42 -23.40
N LEU A 200 9.40 9.50 -24.22
CA LEU A 200 8.73 9.02 -25.42
C LEU A 200 7.95 7.73 -25.11
N PRO A 201 6.80 7.49 -25.77
CA PRO A 201 6.06 6.25 -25.63
C PRO A 201 6.91 5.09 -26.14
N ARG A 202 7.01 4.03 -25.32
CA ARG A 202 7.81 2.85 -25.68
C ARG A 202 7.19 2.00 -26.80
N LEU A 203 5.87 2.06 -26.95
CA LEU A 203 5.15 1.44 -28.06
C LEU A 203 4.81 2.52 -29.10
N LEU A 204 5.40 2.42 -30.28
CA LEU A 204 5.13 3.32 -31.40
C LEU A 204 4.09 2.68 -32.29
N GLU A 205 2.89 3.27 -32.33
CA GLU A 205 1.83 2.82 -33.22
C GLU A 205 2.20 3.07 -34.69
N LEU A 206 2.00 2.06 -35.53
CA LEU A 206 2.20 2.13 -36.97
C LEU A 206 0.92 2.60 -37.66
N GLU A 207 1.07 3.20 -38.84
CA GLU A 207 -0.07 3.61 -39.63
C GLU A 207 -0.93 2.41 -40.03
N ARG A 208 -2.24 2.64 -40.07
CA ARG A 208 -3.21 1.60 -40.43
C ARG A 208 -3.11 1.34 -41.93
N GLN A 209 -2.88 0.09 -42.30
CA GLN A 209 -2.85 -0.26 -43.72
C GLN A 209 -4.27 -0.25 -44.31
N PRO A 210 -4.43 0.09 -45.61
CA PRO A 210 -5.71 0.04 -46.30
C PRO A 210 -6.39 -1.33 -46.15
N GLY A 211 -7.66 -1.35 -45.74
CA GLY A 211 -8.43 -2.59 -45.53
C GLY A 211 -8.32 -3.22 -44.14
N GLN A 212 -7.54 -2.65 -43.21
CA GLN A 212 -7.52 -3.13 -41.82
C GLN A 212 -8.80 -2.74 -41.07
N PRO A 213 -9.46 -3.68 -40.35
CA PRO A 213 -10.68 -3.40 -39.59
C PRO A 213 -10.45 -2.37 -38.50
N ALA A 214 -11.48 -1.55 -38.21
CA ALA A 214 -11.54 -0.65 -37.04
C ALA A 214 -11.13 -1.39 -35.76
N GLY A 215 -10.24 -0.79 -34.96
CA GLY A 215 -9.74 -1.39 -33.70
C GLY A 215 -8.55 -2.36 -33.85
N HIS A 216 -7.97 -2.47 -35.05
CA HIS A 216 -6.68 -3.11 -35.26
C HIS A 216 -5.52 -2.15 -34.95
N HIS A 217 -4.59 -2.58 -34.10
CA HIS A 217 -3.45 -1.79 -33.66
C HIS A 217 -2.15 -2.55 -33.92
N ARG A 218 -1.17 -1.92 -34.58
CA ARG A 218 0.18 -2.46 -34.78
C ARG A 218 1.18 -1.55 -34.09
N PHE A 219 2.07 -2.11 -33.29
CA PHE A 219 3.09 -1.38 -32.56
C PHE A 219 4.49 -1.95 -32.86
N VAL A 220 5.45 -1.06 -33.07
CA VAL A 220 6.88 -1.37 -33.00
C VAL A 220 7.46 -0.82 -31.70
N LEU A 221 8.47 -1.49 -31.14
CA LEU A 221 9.14 -1.00 -29.93
C LEU A 221 10.06 0.17 -30.27
N LEU A 222 10.04 1.21 -29.42
CA LEU A 222 10.94 2.35 -29.52
C LEU A 222 12.41 1.91 -29.47
N ASP A 223 12.74 0.96 -28.60
CA ASP A 223 14.09 0.39 -28.51
C ASP A 223 14.57 -0.19 -29.86
N GLN A 224 13.73 -0.96 -30.56
CA GLN A 224 14.06 -1.48 -31.90
C GLN A 224 14.24 -0.40 -32.97
N VAL A 225 13.47 0.68 -32.91
CA VAL A 225 13.65 1.82 -33.83
C VAL A 225 14.98 2.52 -33.56
N ILE A 226 15.41 2.63 -32.30
CA ILE A 226 16.73 3.19 -31.96
C ILE A 226 17.84 2.25 -32.43
N GLU A 227 17.73 0.95 -32.18
CA GLU A 227 18.70 -0.08 -32.59
C GLU A 227 18.93 -0.08 -34.12
N ALA A 228 17.85 0.03 -34.89
CA ALA A 228 17.92 0.06 -36.35
C ALA A 228 18.55 1.34 -36.94
N ASN A 229 18.67 2.40 -36.13
CA ASN A 229 19.18 3.71 -36.56
C ASN A 229 20.44 4.13 -35.78
N LEU A 230 21.15 3.18 -35.17
CA LEU A 230 22.42 3.44 -34.46
C LEU A 230 23.52 3.99 -35.39
N ASP A 231 23.43 3.73 -36.70
CA ASP A 231 24.33 4.28 -37.73
C ASP A 231 24.38 5.81 -37.71
N LEU A 232 23.24 6.45 -37.41
CA LEU A 232 23.13 7.90 -37.33
C LEU A 232 23.75 8.48 -36.05
N LEU A 233 23.77 7.71 -34.96
CA LEU A 233 24.36 8.12 -33.68
C LEU A 233 25.88 7.92 -33.65
N PHE A 234 26.39 6.94 -34.38
CA PHE A 234 27.80 6.54 -34.38
C PHE A 234 28.39 6.60 -35.80
N SER A 235 28.20 7.75 -36.45
CA SER A 235 28.70 7.98 -37.81
C SER A 235 30.22 7.77 -37.88
N GLY A 236 30.66 6.98 -38.85
CA GLY A 236 32.07 6.64 -39.06
C GLY A 236 32.60 5.46 -38.22
N MET A 237 31.79 4.90 -37.30
CA MET A 237 32.18 3.74 -36.49
C MET A 237 31.55 2.44 -37.02
N GLU A 238 32.24 1.31 -36.87
CA GLU A 238 31.67 -0.02 -37.11
C GLU A 238 30.94 -0.49 -35.84
N ILE A 239 29.65 -0.81 -35.95
CA ILE A 239 28.85 -1.37 -34.85
C ILE A 239 29.01 -2.89 -34.85
N GLU A 240 29.79 -3.43 -33.91
CA GLU A 240 30.03 -4.88 -33.80
C GLU A 240 28.85 -5.62 -33.15
N ALA A 241 28.18 -5.00 -32.17
CA ALA A 241 27.03 -5.57 -31.46
C ALA A 241 26.20 -4.49 -30.76
N HIS A 242 24.91 -4.73 -30.56
CA HIS A 242 24.07 -3.93 -29.68
C HIS A 242 23.08 -4.81 -28.92
N HIS A 243 22.86 -4.53 -27.63
CA HIS A 243 21.98 -5.31 -26.77
C HIS A 243 21.31 -4.47 -25.69
N LEU A 244 20.05 -4.79 -25.36
CA LEU A 244 19.35 -4.13 -24.28
C LEU A 244 19.83 -4.60 -22.90
N PHE A 245 19.84 -3.66 -21.96
CA PHE A 245 20.05 -3.91 -20.55
C PHE A 245 19.28 -2.93 -19.67
N ARG A 246 19.02 -3.32 -18.43
CA ARG A 246 18.35 -2.49 -17.41
C ARG A 246 19.01 -2.72 -16.05
N VAL A 247 19.24 -1.64 -15.32
CA VAL A 247 19.85 -1.70 -13.98
C VAL A 247 18.81 -1.35 -12.93
N THR A 248 18.71 -2.13 -11.87
CA THR A 248 17.94 -1.79 -10.67
C THR A 248 18.91 -1.42 -9.55
N ARG A 249 18.65 -0.32 -8.85
CA ARG A 249 19.49 0.16 -7.74
C ARG A 249 18.73 0.23 -6.43
N ASN A 250 19.47 0.17 -5.31
CA ASN A 250 18.89 0.36 -3.99
C ASN A 250 18.13 1.69 -3.92
N ALA A 251 16.90 1.64 -3.43
CA ALA A 251 16.04 2.80 -3.24
C ALA A 251 15.57 2.96 -1.79
N ASP A 252 16.01 2.10 -0.87
CA ASP A 252 15.77 2.21 0.57
C ASP A 252 16.87 3.05 1.23
N PHE A 253 16.50 3.89 2.20
CA PHE A 253 17.46 4.66 2.99
C PHE A 253 16.96 4.77 4.43
N ASN A 254 17.88 4.65 5.37
CA ASN A 254 17.67 5.00 6.77
C ASN A 254 18.26 6.40 6.96
N LEU A 255 17.41 7.39 7.21
CA LEU A 255 17.87 8.68 7.72
C LEU A 255 18.35 8.45 9.15
N GLU A 256 19.59 8.84 9.46
CA GLU A 256 20.01 9.08 10.83
C GLU A 256 19.36 10.39 11.26
N GLU A 257 18.27 10.29 12.02
CA GLU A 257 17.43 11.43 12.43
C GLU A 257 18.12 12.35 13.45
N ASP A 258 19.25 11.92 14.01
CA ASP A 258 19.91 12.59 15.15
C ASP A 258 20.77 13.81 14.75
N GLU A 259 20.98 14.08 13.45
CA GLU A 259 21.93 15.11 12.97
C GLU A 259 21.31 16.29 12.19
N ALA A 260 19.99 16.33 11.96
CA ALA A 260 19.36 17.37 11.13
C ALA A 260 18.37 18.27 11.89
N ASP A 261 18.63 19.58 11.90
CA ASP A 261 17.74 20.60 12.48
C ASP A 261 16.41 20.79 11.69
N ASP A 262 16.36 20.36 10.42
CA ASP A 262 15.17 20.38 9.56
C ASP A 262 14.99 19.06 8.78
N LEU A 263 13.99 18.26 9.19
CA LEU A 263 13.66 16.97 8.58
C LEU A 263 13.28 17.09 7.09
N LEU A 264 12.63 18.18 6.67
CA LEU A 264 12.26 18.38 5.27
C LEU A 264 13.50 18.58 4.41
N LEU A 265 14.43 19.43 4.85
CA LEU A 265 15.67 19.70 4.15
C LEU A 265 16.51 18.42 4.01
N ALA A 266 16.65 17.66 5.10
CA ALA A 266 17.38 16.38 5.09
C ALA A 266 16.77 15.38 4.11
N ILE A 267 15.43 15.28 4.04
CA ILE A 267 14.76 14.43 3.05
C ILE A 267 15.00 14.91 1.62
N GLU A 268 14.98 16.23 1.37
CA GLU A 268 15.25 16.78 0.03
C GLU A 268 16.68 16.48 -0.45
N GLU A 269 17.68 16.64 0.42
CA GLU A 269 19.07 16.29 0.13
C GLU A 269 19.24 14.79 -0.12
N GLU A 270 18.59 13.96 0.70
CA GLU A 270 18.67 12.51 0.57
C GLU A 270 17.96 12.01 -0.70
N LEU A 271 16.85 12.65 -1.11
CA LEU A 271 16.21 12.38 -2.40
C LEU A 271 17.14 12.67 -3.60
N ARG A 272 18.10 13.60 -3.45
CA ARG A 272 19.13 13.83 -4.47
C ARG A 272 20.20 12.73 -4.45
N ARG A 273 20.62 12.28 -3.26
CA ARG A 273 21.59 11.18 -3.08
C ARG A 273 21.03 9.83 -3.54
N ARG A 274 19.73 9.58 -3.33
CA ARG A 274 18.99 8.38 -3.80
C ARG A 274 19.18 8.09 -5.29
N ARG A 275 19.44 9.12 -6.09
CA ARG A 275 19.78 8.95 -7.51
C ARG A 275 21.01 8.09 -7.74
N PHE A 276 21.85 7.82 -6.74
CA PHE A 276 23.16 7.13 -6.86
C PHE A 276 23.26 5.83 -6.05
N GLY A 277 22.15 5.22 -5.63
CA GLY A 277 22.16 3.95 -4.89
C GLY A 277 22.93 2.83 -5.62
N GLU A 278 23.45 1.85 -4.87
CA GLU A 278 24.20 0.73 -5.45
C GLU A 278 23.34 -0.15 -6.36
N ALA A 279 23.96 -0.72 -7.41
CA ALA A 279 23.29 -1.65 -8.30
C ALA A 279 23.03 -2.99 -7.59
N VAL A 280 21.77 -3.42 -7.61
CA VAL A 280 21.32 -4.66 -6.96
C VAL A 280 20.95 -5.73 -7.97
N ARG A 281 20.57 -5.33 -9.19
CA ARG A 281 20.21 -6.24 -10.29
C ARG A 281 20.60 -5.63 -11.64
N LEU A 282 21.19 -6.45 -12.51
CA LEU A 282 21.43 -6.16 -13.91
C LEU A 282 20.62 -7.16 -14.75
N GLU A 283 19.64 -6.65 -15.50
CA GLU A 283 18.89 -7.43 -16.48
C GLU A 283 19.53 -7.22 -17.86
N ILE A 284 19.76 -8.30 -18.60
CA ILE A 284 20.34 -8.29 -19.94
C ILE A 284 19.53 -9.16 -20.88
N GLU A 285 19.58 -8.84 -22.17
CA GLU A 285 19.14 -9.79 -23.18
C GLU A 285 19.96 -11.08 -23.14
N ARG A 286 19.28 -12.21 -23.22
CA ARG A 286 19.93 -13.53 -23.26
C ARG A 286 20.92 -13.69 -24.43
N THR A 287 20.74 -12.96 -25.52
CA THR A 287 21.62 -12.99 -26.70
C THR A 287 22.89 -12.15 -26.53
N MET A 288 23.04 -11.42 -25.42
CA MET A 288 24.19 -10.55 -25.18
C MET A 288 25.51 -11.35 -25.10
N PRO A 289 26.53 -10.99 -25.90
CA PRO A 289 27.85 -11.62 -25.85
C PRO A 289 28.51 -11.51 -24.48
N ALA A 290 29.25 -12.55 -24.10
CA ALA A 290 29.96 -12.59 -22.82
C ALA A 290 30.94 -11.40 -22.65
N SER A 291 31.58 -10.94 -23.73
CA SER A 291 32.47 -9.77 -23.70
C SER A 291 31.75 -8.50 -23.27
N LEU A 292 30.59 -8.20 -23.89
CA LEU A 292 29.79 -7.03 -23.57
C LEU A 292 29.20 -7.10 -22.16
N ARG A 293 28.76 -8.30 -21.75
CA ARG A 293 28.31 -8.58 -20.39
C ARG A 293 29.40 -8.27 -19.35
N GLN A 294 30.64 -8.71 -19.57
CA GLN A 294 31.75 -8.45 -18.64
C GLN A 294 32.06 -6.95 -18.54
N ILE A 295 32.00 -6.21 -19.65
CA ILE A 295 32.15 -4.75 -19.65
C ILE A 295 31.07 -4.09 -18.77
N LEU A 296 29.80 -4.51 -18.93
CA LEU A 296 28.70 -3.99 -18.11
C LEU A 296 28.87 -4.36 -16.63
N MET A 297 29.23 -5.61 -16.32
CA MET A 297 29.42 -6.07 -14.94
C MET A 297 30.53 -5.29 -14.24
N ALA A 298 31.69 -5.15 -14.89
CA ALA A 298 32.82 -4.38 -14.37
C ALA A 298 32.49 -2.89 -14.22
N GLY A 299 31.86 -2.29 -15.24
CA GLY A 299 31.51 -0.87 -15.25
C GLY A 299 30.43 -0.47 -14.25
N ILE A 300 29.44 -1.33 -14.04
CA ILE A 300 28.34 -1.09 -13.09
C ILE A 300 28.74 -1.50 -11.66
N GLY A 301 29.70 -2.42 -11.51
CA GLY A 301 30.15 -2.95 -10.23
C GLY A 301 29.22 -4.04 -9.69
N VAL A 302 28.76 -4.95 -10.55
CA VAL A 302 27.87 -6.06 -10.17
C VAL A 302 28.54 -7.42 -10.38
N THR A 303 28.16 -8.38 -9.54
CA THR A 303 28.62 -9.77 -9.62
C THR A 303 27.64 -10.65 -10.39
N GLU A 304 28.07 -11.87 -10.75
CA GLU A 304 27.29 -12.82 -11.54
C GLU A 304 25.93 -13.18 -10.92
N ASP A 305 25.85 -13.25 -9.58
CA ASP A 305 24.61 -13.47 -8.83
C ASP A 305 23.62 -12.29 -8.87
N GLN A 306 24.01 -11.17 -9.48
CA GLN A 306 23.16 -10.01 -9.73
C GLN A 306 22.71 -9.90 -11.18
N VAL A 307 23.21 -10.75 -12.08
CA VAL A 307 22.84 -10.74 -13.50
C VAL A 307 21.66 -11.67 -13.75
N TYR A 308 20.66 -11.18 -14.47
CA TYR A 308 19.44 -11.89 -14.83
C TYR A 308 19.24 -11.80 -16.34
N GLU A 309 19.29 -12.94 -17.00
CA GLU A 309 19.09 -13.03 -18.45
C GLU A 309 17.60 -13.12 -18.76
N VAL A 310 17.12 -12.23 -19.61
CA VAL A 310 15.71 -12.16 -20.00
C VAL A 310 15.55 -12.71 -21.41
N SER A 311 14.56 -13.60 -21.57
CA SER A 311 14.17 -14.13 -22.87
C SER A 311 13.01 -13.30 -23.44
N GLY A 312 13.26 -12.53 -24.50
CA GLY A 312 12.24 -11.67 -25.12
C GLY A 312 12.34 -10.22 -24.65
N MET A 313 11.21 -9.51 -24.57
CA MET A 313 11.16 -8.08 -24.27
C MET A 313 11.58 -7.81 -22.82
N LEU A 314 12.63 -7.00 -22.61
CA LEU A 314 12.98 -6.45 -21.30
C LEU A 314 11.92 -5.44 -20.84
N ASP A 315 11.78 -5.26 -19.53
CA ASP A 315 10.94 -4.22 -18.95
C ASP A 315 9.46 -4.32 -19.36
N LEU A 316 8.76 -5.38 -18.89
CA LEU A 316 7.36 -5.59 -19.25
C LEU A 316 6.38 -4.56 -18.61
N THR A 317 6.85 -3.61 -17.81
CA THR A 317 5.99 -2.50 -17.33
C THR A 317 5.53 -1.60 -18.48
N GLY A 318 6.27 -1.58 -19.60
CA GLY A 318 5.87 -0.87 -20.82
C GLY A 318 4.57 -1.40 -21.45
N LEU A 319 4.11 -2.61 -21.08
CA LEU A 319 2.85 -3.17 -21.56
C LEU A 319 1.61 -2.41 -21.07
N ASN A 320 1.74 -1.51 -20.08
CA ASN A 320 0.63 -0.65 -19.66
C ASN A 320 0.04 0.16 -20.81
N LEU A 321 0.85 0.55 -21.80
CA LEU A 321 0.39 1.23 -23.01
C LEU A 321 -0.63 0.40 -23.81
N LEU A 322 -0.52 -0.95 -23.80
CA LEU A 322 -1.54 -1.82 -24.41
C LEU A 322 -2.80 -1.92 -23.54
N VAL A 323 -2.62 -1.92 -22.22
CA VAL A 323 -3.72 -1.97 -21.26
C VAL A 323 -4.58 -0.71 -21.33
N ASP A 324 -4.01 0.42 -21.74
CA ASP A 324 -4.69 1.71 -21.87
C ASP A 324 -5.52 1.86 -23.16
N LEU A 325 -5.37 0.94 -24.12
CA LEU A 325 -6.15 0.95 -25.38
C LEU A 325 -7.65 0.91 -25.15
N ASP A 326 -8.43 1.59 -25.99
CA ASP A 326 -9.89 1.59 -25.92
C ASP A 326 -10.49 0.28 -26.50
N ARG A 327 -10.35 -0.80 -25.73
CA ARG A 327 -10.79 -2.16 -26.05
C ARG A 327 -11.57 -2.76 -24.89
N ALA A 328 -12.76 -2.20 -24.64
CA ALA A 328 -13.65 -2.66 -23.57
C ALA A 328 -14.03 -4.14 -23.68
N ASP A 329 -14.05 -4.69 -24.91
CA ASP A 329 -14.26 -6.11 -25.20
C ASP A 329 -13.15 -7.04 -24.67
N LEU A 330 -11.97 -6.49 -24.37
CA LEU A 330 -10.80 -7.24 -23.87
C LEU A 330 -10.50 -6.97 -22.38
N LYS A 331 -11.34 -6.20 -21.69
CA LYS A 331 -11.15 -5.76 -20.30
C LYS A 331 -12.31 -6.20 -19.43
N ALA A 332 -12.08 -6.37 -18.12
CA ALA A 332 -13.17 -6.50 -17.17
C ALA A 332 -14.07 -5.26 -17.22
N SER A 333 -15.37 -5.46 -17.05
CA SER A 333 -16.31 -4.35 -16.93
C SER A 333 -15.91 -3.47 -15.75
N PRO A 334 -15.75 -2.15 -15.94
CA PRO A 334 -15.41 -1.25 -14.85
C PRO A 334 -16.43 -1.36 -13.73
N TRP A 335 -15.95 -1.47 -12.49
CA TRP A 335 -16.81 -1.40 -11.33
C TRP A 335 -17.21 0.05 -11.05
N SER A 336 -18.52 0.29 -10.92
CA SER A 336 -19.10 1.56 -10.46
C SER A 336 -19.46 1.41 -8.98
N PRO A 337 -18.70 2.03 -8.06
CA PRO A 337 -18.99 1.97 -6.63
C PRO A 337 -20.37 2.53 -6.29
N VAL A 338 -21.02 1.95 -5.29
CA VAL A 338 -22.35 2.39 -4.84
C VAL A 338 -22.27 3.29 -3.60
N THR A 339 -23.34 4.03 -3.33
CA THR A 339 -23.45 4.79 -2.08
C THR A 339 -24.23 3.97 -1.05
N PRO A 340 -23.69 3.75 0.17
CA PRO A 340 -24.39 3.05 1.24
C PRO A 340 -25.76 3.68 1.54
N PRO A 341 -26.82 2.90 1.86
CA PRO A 341 -28.16 3.41 2.12
C PRO A 341 -28.25 4.56 3.12
N ALA A 342 -27.41 4.52 4.17
CA ALA A 342 -27.36 5.57 5.19
C ALA A 342 -26.86 6.93 4.66
N LEU A 343 -26.20 6.94 3.51
CA LEU A 343 -25.54 8.09 2.89
C LEU A 343 -26.05 8.35 1.46
N GLN A 344 -27.20 7.80 1.07
CA GLN A 344 -27.82 8.09 -0.22
C GLN A 344 -28.48 9.47 -0.21
N THR A 345 -28.42 10.16 -1.35
CA THR A 345 -29.10 11.44 -1.58
C THR A 345 -30.59 11.30 -1.28
N LEU A 346 -31.14 12.31 -0.60
CA LEU A 346 -32.56 12.33 -0.26
C LEU A 346 -33.41 12.54 -1.53
N PRO A 347 -34.71 12.15 -1.53
CA PRO A 347 -35.57 12.26 -2.70
C PRO A 347 -35.77 13.68 -3.25
N ASP A 348 -35.49 14.70 -2.44
CA ASP A 348 -35.52 16.13 -2.79
C ASP A 348 -34.22 16.60 -3.49
N GLY A 349 -33.23 15.73 -3.65
CA GLY A 349 -31.97 16.01 -4.32
C GLY A 349 -30.90 16.65 -3.42
N GLU A 350 -31.19 16.85 -2.12
CA GLU A 350 -30.20 17.39 -1.19
C GLU A 350 -29.12 16.35 -0.84
N PRO A 351 -27.83 16.77 -0.77
CA PRO A 351 -26.77 15.88 -0.33
C PRO A 351 -27.05 15.41 1.10
N PRO A 352 -26.80 14.13 1.42
CA PRO A 352 -27.16 13.56 2.71
C PRO A 352 -26.32 14.18 3.83
N ASP A 353 -26.94 14.59 4.94
CA ASP A 353 -26.22 15.03 6.14
C ASP A 353 -25.46 13.83 6.75
N VAL A 354 -24.15 13.78 6.48
CA VAL A 354 -23.29 12.68 6.95
C VAL A 354 -23.23 12.67 8.48
N PHE A 355 -23.23 13.84 9.12
CA PHE A 355 -23.23 13.93 10.58
C PHE A 355 -24.53 13.36 11.17
N ALA A 356 -25.68 13.67 10.58
CA ALA A 356 -26.96 13.07 10.99
C ALA A 356 -26.97 11.55 10.83
N ALA A 357 -26.45 11.05 9.71
CA ALA A 357 -26.36 9.61 9.47
C ALA A 357 -25.49 8.91 10.54
N VAL A 358 -24.32 9.47 10.85
CA VAL A 358 -23.40 8.92 11.87
C VAL A 358 -23.95 9.07 13.30
N ARG A 359 -24.81 10.07 13.57
CA ARG A 359 -25.53 10.16 14.85
C ARG A 359 -26.58 9.06 15.02
N ALA A 360 -27.21 8.62 13.92
CA ALA A 360 -28.23 7.60 13.96
C ALA A 360 -27.65 6.21 14.26
N GLY A 361 -26.38 5.97 13.90
CA GLY A 361 -25.63 4.76 14.20
C GLY A 361 -24.27 4.77 13.50
N ASP A 362 -23.37 3.90 13.95
CA ASP A 362 -22.08 3.72 13.28
C ASP A 362 -22.30 3.17 11.86
N ILE A 363 -21.43 3.58 10.92
CA ILE A 363 -21.51 3.20 9.51
C ILE A 363 -20.22 2.49 9.12
N LEU A 364 -20.34 1.25 8.67
CA LEU A 364 -19.25 0.50 8.04
C LEU A 364 -19.20 0.82 6.55
N LEU A 365 -18.00 1.11 6.05
CA LEU A 365 -17.71 1.35 4.65
C LEU A 365 -16.80 0.24 4.13
N HIS A 366 -17.05 -0.24 2.92
CA HIS A 366 -16.26 -1.27 2.26
C HIS A 366 -15.87 -0.84 0.84
N HIS A 367 -14.75 -0.14 0.72
CA HIS A 367 -14.17 0.24 -0.57
C HIS A 367 -13.53 -1.00 -1.25
N PRO A 368 -13.52 -1.11 -2.59
CA PRO A 368 -14.07 -0.17 -3.57
C PRO A 368 -15.57 -0.38 -3.83
N TYR A 369 -16.24 -1.30 -3.11
CA TYR A 369 -17.65 -1.60 -3.35
C TYR A 369 -18.52 -0.39 -3.04
N ASP A 370 -18.24 0.27 -1.92
CA ASP A 370 -18.73 1.59 -1.61
C ASP A 370 -17.89 2.68 -2.28
N SER A 371 -18.52 3.78 -2.65
CA SER A 371 -17.88 4.93 -3.26
C SER A 371 -17.11 5.74 -2.23
N PHE A 372 -15.80 5.90 -2.44
CA PHE A 372 -14.98 6.77 -1.59
C PHE A 372 -15.46 8.23 -1.65
N THR A 373 -15.87 8.69 -2.83
CA THR A 373 -16.29 10.08 -3.07
C THR A 373 -17.58 10.42 -2.34
N THR A 374 -18.59 9.54 -2.35
CA THR A 374 -19.87 9.81 -1.67
C THR A 374 -19.87 9.43 -0.18
N THR A 375 -18.74 8.97 0.35
CA THR A 375 -18.60 8.54 1.75
C THR A 375 -17.54 9.35 2.49
N VAL A 376 -16.28 8.93 2.43
CA VAL A 376 -15.16 9.52 3.20
C VAL A 376 -14.82 10.92 2.71
N GLU A 377 -14.77 11.12 1.39
CA GLU A 377 -14.51 12.45 0.79
C GLU A 377 -15.68 13.39 1.09
N GLN A 378 -16.93 12.95 0.93
CA GLN A 378 -18.11 13.74 1.26
C GLN A 378 -18.17 14.14 2.74
N PHE A 379 -17.78 13.24 3.66
CA PHE A 379 -17.69 13.56 5.08
C PHE A 379 -16.71 14.73 5.34
N LEU A 380 -15.53 14.69 4.71
CA LEU A 380 -14.54 15.76 4.82
C LEU A 380 -15.02 17.05 4.13
N ALA A 381 -15.66 16.93 2.96
CA ALA A 381 -16.19 18.07 2.22
C ALA A 381 -17.24 18.83 3.04
N GLN A 382 -18.20 18.13 3.65
CA GLN A 382 -19.18 18.75 4.55
C GLN A 382 -18.52 19.33 5.80
N ALA A 383 -17.53 18.63 6.39
CA ALA A 383 -16.80 19.17 7.52
C ALA A 383 -16.03 20.45 7.19
N ALA A 384 -15.53 20.57 5.96
CA ALA A 384 -14.83 21.75 5.50
C ALA A 384 -15.75 22.96 5.36
N ASP A 385 -17.03 22.77 4.98
CA ASP A 385 -17.98 23.86 4.70
C ASP A 385 -18.93 24.18 5.85
N ASP A 386 -19.13 23.27 6.80
CA ASP A 386 -20.03 23.45 7.93
C ASP A 386 -19.49 24.53 8.91
N PRO A 387 -20.25 25.62 9.18
CA PRO A 387 -19.83 26.68 10.10
C PRO A 387 -19.74 26.24 11.57
N ASP A 388 -20.43 25.16 11.96
CA ASP A 388 -20.38 24.61 13.31
C ASP A 388 -19.18 23.67 13.54
N VAL A 389 -18.43 23.33 12.49
CA VAL A 389 -17.19 22.56 12.62
C VAL A 389 -16.05 23.48 13.06
N LEU A 390 -15.41 23.10 14.17
CA LEU A 390 -14.34 23.87 14.80
C LEU A 390 -12.95 23.33 14.48
N THR A 391 -12.83 22.02 14.32
CA THR A 391 -11.52 21.35 14.17
C THR A 391 -11.62 20.16 13.24
N ILE A 392 -10.62 19.99 12.38
CA ILE A 392 -10.40 18.80 11.56
C ILE A 392 -8.98 18.32 11.81
N LYS A 393 -8.81 17.06 12.22
CA LYS A 393 -7.50 16.41 12.32
C LYS A 393 -7.46 15.18 11.40
N LEU A 394 -6.42 15.03 10.59
CA LEU A 394 -6.33 13.93 9.63
C LEU A 394 -4.89 13.43 9.46
N THR A 395 -4.72 12.12 9.32
CA THR A 395 -3.44 11.48 8.98
C THR A 395 -3.32 11.27 7.47
N VAL A 396 -2.38 11.95 6.81
CA VAL A 396 -2.06 11.83 5.38
C VAL A 396 -0.80 10.97 5.21
N TYR A 397 -0.98 9.71 4.83
CA TYR A 397 0.15 8.81 4.55
C TYR A 397 0.61 8.88 3.09
N ARG A 398 -0.35 9.00 2.15
CA ARG A 398 -0.12 9.05 0.69
C ARG A 398 -1.27 9.79 0.01
N THR A 399 -0.97 10.76 -0.85
CA THR A 399 -1.95 11.46 -1.69
C THR A 399 -1.47 11.51 -3.14
N SER A 400 -2.38 11.76 -4.09
CA SER A 400 -2.08 11.89 -5.52
C SER A 400 -1.87 13.36 -5.92
N GLY A 401 -1.13 13.61 -7.02
CA GLY A 401 -0.83 14.94 -7.63
C GLY A 401 -1.86 16.05 -7.33
N ASP A 402 -3.12 15.77 -7.71
CA ASP A 402 -4.30 16.58 -7.40
C ASP A 402 -5.23 15.81 -6.46
N SER A 403 -5.05 15.97 -5.14
CA SER A 403 -5.88 15.27 -4.15
C SER A 403 -7.06 16.15 -3.69
N PRO A 404 -8.32 15.73 -3.92
CA PRO A 404 -9.50 16.43 -3.40
C PRO A 404 -9.47 16.58 -1.87
N ILE A 405 -8.91 15.59 -1.17
CA ILE A 405 -8.73 15.62 0.29
C ILE A 405 -7.90 16.84 0.73
N VAL A 406 -6.78 17.10 0.06
CA VAL A 406 -5.93 18.26 0.35
C VAL A 406 -6.67 19.57 0.06
N ALA A 407 -7.43 19.63 -1.04
CA ALA A 407 -8.23 20.81 -1.39
C ALA A 407 -9.30 21.13 -0.33
N HIS A 408 -9.99 20.12 0.21
CA HIS A 408 -10.96 20.31 1.30
C HIS A 408 -10.30 20.79 2.60
N LEU A 409 -9.10 20.28 2.92
CA LEU A 409 -8.35 20.70 4.11
C LEU A 409 -7.86 22.15 4.01
N ILE A 410 -7.37 22.56 2.83
CA ILE A 410 -7.00 23.95 2.53
C ILE A 410 -8.22 24.86 2.73
N ARG A 411 -9.34 24.52 2.09
CA ARG A 411 -10.59 25.29 2.20
C ARG A 411 -11.07 25.41 3.65
N ALA A 412 -10.99 24.33 4.42
CA ALA A 412 -11.36 24.35 5.84
C ALA A 412 -10.47 25.31 6.65
N ALA A 413 -9.16 25.32 6.39
CA ALA A 413 -8.21 26.21 7.06
C ALA A 413 -8.46 27.68 6.68
N GLU A 414 -8.69 27.97 5.40
CA GLU A 414 -9.05 29.31 4.90
C GLU A 414 -10.36 29.84 5.49
N GLN A 415 -11.30 28.95 5.81
CA GLN A 415 -12.54 29.29 6.53
C GLN A 415 -12.35 29.46 8.05
N GLY A 416 -11.11 29.41 8.56
CA GLY A 416 -10.77 29.64 9.96
C GLY A 416 -10.96 28.44 10.89
N LYS A 417 -11.19 27.24 10.34
CA LYS A 417 -11.26 26.00 11.14
C LYS A 417 -9.84 25.60 11.58
N GLN A 418 -9.71 25.02 12.78
CA GLN A 418 -8.43 24.48 13.21
C GLN A 418 -8.14 23.17 12.46
N VAL A 419 -7.27 23.23 11.46
CA VAL A 419 -6.88 22.05 10.67
C VAL A 419 -5.52 21.55 11.13
N VAL A 420 -5.43 20.28 11.51
CA VAL A 420 -4.17 19.59 11.82
C VAL A 420 -3.98 18.43 10.86
N VAL A 421 -2.86 18.43 10.14
CA VAL A 421 -2.56 17.39 9.15
C VAL A 421 -1.26 16.73 9.50
N LEU A 422 -1.29 15.43 9.75
CA LEU A 422 -0.07 14.66 9.95
C LEU A 422 0.39 14.10 8.60
N VAL A 423 1.53 14.54 8.10
CA VAL A 423 2.05 14.13 6.78
C VAL A 423 3.22 13.18 6.97
N GLU A 424 3.10 11.96 6.46
CA GLU A 424 4.22 11.00 6.43
C GLU A 424 5.10 11.31 5.21
N ILE A 425 6.16 12.10 5.40
CA ILE A 425 7.07 12.45 4.31
C ILE A 425 7.90 11.22 3.88
N LYS A 426 8.15 10.24 4.77
CA LYS A 426 8.93 9.02 4.45
C LYS A 426 8.09 7.94 3.73
N ALA A 427 6.94 8.31 3.19
CA ALA A 427 6.13 7.43 2.36
C ALA A 427 6.86 7.17 1.03
N ARG A 428 7.29 5.92 0.85
CA ARG A 428 8.12 5.51 -0.27
C ARG A 428 7.46 5.84 -1.61
N PHE A 429 8.23 6.51 -2.48
CA PHE A 429 7.91 6.94 -3.85
C PHE A 429 6.94 8.13 -3.96
N ASP A 430 6.37 8.60 -2.84
CA ASP A 430 5.43 9.73 -2.81
C ASP A 430 6.05 10.98 -2.17
N GLU A 431 7.34 10.95 -1.83
CA GLU A 431 7.99 11.93 -0.95
C GLU A 431 7.91 13.35 -1.51
N ARG A 432 8.23 13.53 -2.81
CA ARG A 432 8.19 14.84 -3.48
C ARG A 432 6.80 15.47 -3.46
N ALA A 433 5.78 14.64 -3.64
CA ALA A 433 4.40 15.11 -3.70
C ALA A 433 3.92 15.47 -2.29
N ASN A 434 4.25 14.64 -1.28
CA ASN A 434 3.99 14.91 0.13
C ASN A 434 4.63 16.23 0.60
N ILE A 435 5.87 16.53 0.21
CA ILE A 435 6.54 17.81 0.52
C ILE A 435 5.78 19.00 -0.11
N ALA A 436 5.35 18.87 -1.36
CA ALA A 436 4.63 19.95 -2.04
C ALA A 436 3.28 20.26 -1.39
N TRP A 437 2.51 19.25 -0.95
CA TRP A 437 1.23 19.49 -0.26
C TRP A 437 1.41 20.01 1.15
N ALA A 438 2.42 19.54 1.88
CA ALA A 438 2.74 20.05 3.21
C ALA A 438 2.91 21.58 3.17
N ARG A 439 3.69 22.09 2.21
CA ARG A 439 3.86 23.54 1.99
C ARG A 439 2.55 24.25 1.67
N LYS A 440 1.70 23.69 0.80
CA LYS A 440 0.40 24.28 0.46
C LYS A 440 -0.55 24.35 1.66
N LEU A 441 -0.56 23.32 2.49
CA LEU A 441 -1.37 23.26 3.71
C LEU A 441 -0.89 24.28 4.76
N GLU A 442 0.42 24.38 4.97
CA GLU A 442 1.01 25.39 5.88
C GLU A 442 0.67 26.81 5.42
N GLN A 443 0.78 27.10 4.12
CA GLN A 443 0.43 28.40 3.55
C GLN A 443 -1.05 28.77 3.74
N ALA A 444 -1.94 27.77 3.74
CA ALA A 444 -3.36 27.95 3.99
C ALA A 444 -3.72 28.10 5.49
N GLY A 445 -2.74 28.01 6.39
CA GLY A 445 -2.94 28.12 7.84
C GLY A 445 -3.23 26.79 8.56
N ALA A 446 -3.10 25.65 7.87
CA ALA A 446 -3.19 24.35 8.53
C ALA A 446 -1.91 24.06 9.32
N HIS A 447 -2.05 23.41 10.47
CA HIS A 447 -0.92 22.94 11.27
C HIS A 447 -0.45 21.58 10.74
N VAL A 448 0.65 21.59 9.97
CA VAL A 448 1.27 20.38 9.44
C VAL A 448 2.27 19.81 10.44
N VAL A 449 2.19 18.51 10.67
CA VAL A 449 3.06 17.78 11.61
C VAL A 449 3.69 16.59 10.90
N TYR A 450 4.99 16.39 11.11
CA TYR A 450 5.80 15.39 10.42
C TYR A 450 6.07 14.17 11.30
N GLY A 451 5.01 13.48 11.74
CA GLY A 451 5.14 12.23 12.51
C GLY A 451 5.91 12.35 13.83
N LEU A 452 6.21 11.21 14.45
CA LEU A 452 7.13 11.13 15.59
C LEU A 452 8.47 10.59 15.10
N VAL A 453 9.57 11.15 15.62
CA VAL A 453 10.93 10.67 15.35
C VAL A 453 11.02 9.17 15.67
N GLY A 454 11.61 8.40 14.75
CA GLY A 454 11.78 6.95 14.86
C GLY A 454 10.54 6.11 14.53
N LEU A 455 9.36 6.73 14.34
CA LEU A 455 8.09 6.03 14.11
C LEU A 455 7.40 6.50 12.84
N LYS A 456 7.04 5.56 11.96
CA LYS A 456 6.21 5.88 10.79
C LYS A 456 4.73 5.88 11.14
N THR A 457 3.99 6.91 10.76
CA THR A 457 2.54 6.93 11.01
C THR A 457 1.81 6.19 9.92
N HIS A 458 1.09 5.13 10.28
CA HIS A 458 0.41 4.28 9.32
C HIS A 458 -1.07 4.04 9.67
N CYS A 459 -1.58 4.55 10.80
CA CYS A 459 -3.01 4.63 11.05
C CYS A 459 -3.69 5.58 10.06
N LYS A 460 -4.96 5.31 9.73
CA LYS A 460 -5.78 6.17 8.85
C LYS A 460 -6.98 6.64 9.62
N THR A 461 -6.80 7.80 10.23
CA THR A 461 -7.77 8.37 11.15
C THR A 461 -8.08 9.81 10.78
N MET A 462 -9.35 10.16 10.85
CA MET A 462 -9.84 11.52 10.71
C MET A 462 -10.76 11.82 11.88
N LEU A 463 -10.62 13.00 12.46
CA LEU A 463 -11.41 13.51 13.57
C LEU A 463 -11.99 14.86 13.18
N VAL A 464 -13.29 15.01 13.29
CA VAL A 464 -14.01 16.27 13.11
C VAL A 464 -14.68 16.63 14.44
N VAL A 465 -14.43 17.83 14.94
CA VAL A 465 -15.06 18.36 16.15
C VAL A 465 -16.07 19.42 15.75
N ARG A 466 -17.34 19.16 16.04
CA ARG A 466 -18.48 20.01 15.67
C ARG A 466 -19.24 20.48 16.90
N ARG A 467 -19.72 21.72 16.89
CA ARG A 467 -20.61 22.28 17.90
C ARG A 467 -22.04 21.90 17.59
N GLU A 468 -22.74 21.26 18.53
CA GLU A 468 -24.13 20.85 18.37
C GLU A 468 -24.90 21.10 19.67
N ALA A 469 -26.01 21.83 19.60
CA ALA A 469 -26.86 22.14 20.76
C ALA A 469 -26.09 22.65 22.00
N GLY A 470 -25.02 23.44 21.78
CA GLY A 470 -24.19 24.00 22.86
C GLY A 470 -23.10 23.07 23.41
N ALA A 471 -22.97 21.84 22.90
CA ALA A 471 -21.90 20.89 23.28
C ALA A 471 -20.96 20.58 22.10
N LEU A 472 -19.77 20.09 22.41
CA LEU A 472 -18.84 19.59 21.39
C LEU A 472 -19.05 18.10 21.17
N ARG A 473 -19.25 17.71 19.91
CA ARG A 473 -19.31 16.32 19.47
C ARG A 473 -18.13 16.01 18.57
N ARG A 474 -17.63 14.77 18.68
CA ARG A 474 -16.54 14.24 17.88
C ARG A 474 -17.08 13.21 16.90
N TYR A 475 -16.78 13.41 15.63
CA TYR A 475 -17.04 12.46 14.55
C TYR A 475 -15.71 11.93 14.06
N VAL A 476 -15.64 10.62 13.86
CA VAL A 476 -14.40 9.93 13.60
C VAL A 476 -14.56 9.01 12.40
N HIS A 477 -13.56 9.00 11.52
CA HIS A 477 -13.32 7.92 10.57
C HIS A 477 -12.07 7.14 10.98
N ILE A 478 -12.14 5.81 11.02
CA ILE A 478 -10.98 4.92 11.21
C ILE A 478 -10.97 3.90 10.08
N GLY A 479 -9.89 3.90 9.28
CA GLY A 479 -9.76 3.09 8.07
C GLY A 479 -8.61 2.09 8.12
N THR A 480 -8.77 1.03 7.33
CA THR A 480 -7.70 0.09 6.99
C THR A 480 -6.81 0.62 5.84
N GLY A 481 -7.37 1.49 4.98
CA GLY A 481 -6.75 2.07 3.77
C GLY A 481 -6.48 3.57 3.84
N ASN A 482 -5.67 4.07 2.90
CA ASN A 482 -5.28 5.48 2.77
C ASN A 482 -6.41 6.37 2.24
N TYR A 483 -6.32 7.67 2.52
CA TYR A 483 -7.18 8.72 1.95
C TYR A 483 -6.77 9.07 0.51
N ASN A 484 -6.76 8.09 -0.40
CA ASN A 484 -6.40 8.26 -1.80
C ASN A 484 -7.49 7.67 -2.72
N PRO A 485 -8.22 8.52 -3.46
CA PRO A 485 -9.32 8.08 -4.34
C PRO A 485 -8.90 7.09 -5.42
N ARG A 486 -7.65 7.16 -5.91
CA ARG A 486 -7.17 6.23 -6.95
C ARG A 486 -7.00 4.82 -6.37
N THR A 487 -6.35 4.69 -5.22
CA THR A 487 -6.18 3.38 -4.58
C THR A 487 -7.50 2.85 -4.05
N ALA A 488 -8.41 3.71 -3.58
CA ALA A 488 -9.73 3.32 -3.09
C ALA A 488 -10.63 2.66 -4.15
N ARG A 489 -10.27 2.73 -5.45
CA ARG A 489 -10.94 1.98 -6.54
C ARG A 489 -10.33 0.60 -6.80
N LEU A 490 -9.12 0.35 -6.32
CA LEU A 490 -8.34 -0.85 -6.60
C LEU A 490 -8.13 -1.72 -5.36
N TYR A 491 -8.14 -1.13 -4.17
CA TYR A 491 -7.80 -1.78 -2.90
C TYR A 491 -9.09 -2.08 -2.14
N THR A 492 -9.20 -3.27 -1.57
CA THR A 492 -10.34 -3.59 -0.69
C THR A 492 -10.04 -3.09 0.72
N ASP A 493 -10.80 -2.11 1.19
CA ASP A 493 -10.57 -1.44 2.47
C ASP A 493 -11.87 -1.30 3.25
N LEU A 494 -11.78 -1.52 4.57
CA LEU A 494 -12.85 -1.19 5.51
C LEU A 494 -12.59 0.16 6.19
N GLY A 495 -13.66 0.89 6.46
CA GLY A 495 -13.67 2.12 7.25
C GLY A 495 -14.88 2.18 8.19
N LEU A 496 -14.69 2.74 9.38
CA LEU A 496 -15.76 2.98 10.35
C LEU A 496 -15.98 4.48 10.51
N LEU A 497 -17.20 4.96 10.27
CA LEU A 497 -17.66 6.28 10.71
C LEU A 497 -18.45 6.15 12.01
N THR A 498 -18.06 6.90 13.04
CA THR A 498 -18.68 6.83 14.37
C THR A 498 -18.67 8.18 15.08
N CYS A 499 -19.63 8.39 15.99
CA CYS A 499 -19.62 9.50 16.95
C CYS A 499 -19.64 9.04 18.42
N ARG A 500 -19.25 7.77 18.68
CA ARG A 500 -19.17 7.21 20.02
C ARG A 500 -18.15 7.98 20.89
N GLY A 501 -18.57 8.36 22.09
CA GLY A 501 -17.79 9.23 22.98
C GLY A 501 -16.40 8.67 23.32
N GLU A 502 -16.30 7.38 23.69
CA GLU A 502 -15.02 6.75 24.04
C GLU A 502 -14.05 6.68 22.85
N LEU A 503 -14.54 6.35 21.65
CA LEU A 503 -13.73 6.31 20.43
C LEU A 503 -13.29 7.71 20.00
N GLY A 504 -14.17 8.71 20.10
CA GLY A 504 -13.83 10.10 19.85
C GLY A 504 -12.74 10.63 20.79
N GLN A 505 -12.79 10.24 22.07
CA GLN A 505 -11.74 10.58 23.03
C GLN A 505 -10.43 9.86 22.71
N ASP A 506 -10.45 8.57 22.41
CA ASP A 506 -9.24 7.82 22.05
C ASP A 506 -8.55 8.37 20.80
N VAL A 507 -9.30 8.76 19.77
CA VAL A 507 -8.70 9.39 18.58
C VAL A 507 -8.17 10.78 18.90
N THR A 508 -8.81 11.53 19.81
CA THR A 508 -8.24 12.79 20.30
C THR A 508 -6.89 12.55 20.97
N ASP A 509 -6.81 11.55 21.85
CA ASP A 509 -5.58 11.18 22.56
C ASP A 509 -4.51 10.68 21.59
N LEU A 510 -4.89 9.94 20.55
CA LEU A 510 -3.99 9.49 19.48
C LEU A 510 -3.38 10.68 18.74
N PHE A 511 -4.17 11.67 18.34
CA PHE A 511 -3.64 12.87 17.72
C PHE A 511 -2.72 13.65 18.65
N ASN A 512 -3.01 13.70 19.96
CA ASN A 512 -2.12 14.36 20.92
C ASN A 512 -0.77 13.64 21.06
N VAL A 513 -0.74 12.31 20.95
CA VAL A 513 0.50 11.53 20.85
C VAL A 513 1.23 11.86 19.55
N LEU A 514 0.52 11.85 18.41
CA LEU A 514 1.09 12.12 17.09
C LEU A 514 1.70 13.52 16.97
N THR A 515 1.18 14.51 17.70
CA THR A 515 1.74 15.86 17.74
C THR A 515 2.81 16.06 18.82
N GLY A 516 3.28 14.99 19.47
CA GLY A 516 4.36 15.04 20.47
C GLY A 516 3.94 15.64 21.83
N LEU A 517 2.65 15.85 22.05
CA LEU A 517 2.10 16.53 23.24
C LEU A 517 1.65 15.58 24.35
N SER A 518 1.77 14.26 24.15
CA SER A 518 1.31 13.27 25.13
C SER A 518 2.17 12.01 25.14
N ARG A 519 2.33 11.41 26.33
CA ARG A 519 2.93 10.09 26.54
C ARG A 519 1.88 9.02 26.81
N GLN A 520 0.66 9.20 26.28
CA GLN A 520 -0.44 8.25 26.45
C GLN A 520 -0.01 6.82 26.06
N ARG A 521 -0.19 5.86 26.98
CA ARG A 521 0.15 4.45 26.75
C ARG A 521 -1.05 3.51 26.69
N ALA A 522 -2.23 4.01 27.05
CA ALA A 522 -3.45 3.21 27.11
C ALA A 522 -4.60 3.99 26.47
N PHE A 523 -5.47 3.27 25.80
CA PHE A 523 -6.67 3.78 25.15
C PHE A 523 -7.88 3.02 25.71
N ARG A 524 -9.06 3.63 25.65
CA ARG A 524 -10.29 3.06 26.23
C ARG A 524 -10.77 1.85 25.43
N ARG A 525 -10.76 1.99 24.10
CA ARG A 525 -11.27 1.03 23.12
C ARG A 525 -10.29 0.75 21.99
N LEU A 526 -9.55 1.76 21.53
CA LEU A 526 -8.57 1.55 20.45
C LEU A 526 -7.42 0.66 20.90
N ILE A 527 -6.91 -0.14 19.96
CA ILE A 527 -5.65 -0.86 20.11
C ILE A 527 -4.63 -0.15 19.22
N VAL A 528 -3.61 0.45 19.83
CA VAL A 528 -2.66 1.33 19.13
C VAL A 528 -1.25 0.76 19.23
N ALA A 529 -0.53 0.71 18.11
CA ALA A 529 0.90 0.45 18.09
C ALA A 529 1.69 1.78 18.18
N PRO A 530 2.90 1.78 18.74
CA PRO A 530 3.54 0.69 19.49
C PRO A 530 3.01 0.53 20.94
N MET A 531 1.99 1.29 21.32
CA MET A 531 1.43 1.34 22.68
C MET A 531 0.51 0.16 23.04
N GLY A 532 1.04 -1.06 22.98
CA GLY A 532 0.39 -2.25 23.55
C GLY A 532 -0.27 -3.21 22.55
N LEU A 533 -0.19 -2.93 21.24
CA LEU A 533 -0.87 -3.73 20.22
C LEU A 533 -0.42 -5.21 20.22
N ARG A 534 0.89 -5.46 20.30
CA ARG A 534 1.45 -6.83 20.40
C ARG A 534 0.93 -7.54 21.64
N GLN A 535 1.04 -6.92 22.81
CA GLN A 535 0.61 -7.50 24.08
C GLN A 535 -0.90 -7.79 24.05
N ARG A 536 -1.70 -6.90 23.48
CA ARG A 536 -3.14 -7.09 23.33
C ARG A 536 -3.48 -8.27 22.41
N PHE A 537 -2.81 -8.40 21.26
CA PHE A 537 -2.99 -9.55 20.38
C PHE A 537 -2.66 -10.86 21.11
N LEU A 538 -1.51 -10.94 21.77
CA LEU A 538 -1.10 -12.12 22.54
C LEU A 538 -2.09 -12.47 23.66
N ALA A 539 -2.66 -11.46 24.34
CA ALA A 539 -3.68 -11.66 25.36
C ALA A 539 -5.00 -12.21 24.79
N LEU A 540 -5.44 -11.71 23.62
CA LEU A 540 -6.63 -12.21 22.93
C LEU A 540 -6.46 -13.68 22.53
N VAL A 541 -5.30 -14.05 21.96
CA VAL A 541 -4.97 -15.45 21.64
C VAL A 541 -4.89 -16.32 22.90
N GLY A 542 -4.26 -15.81 23.97
CA GLY A 542 -4.19 -16.50 25.26
C GLY A 542 -5.57 -16.77 25.88
N ARG A 543 -6.51 -15.84 25.69
CA ARG A 543 -7.90 -16.01 26.13
C ARG A 543 -8.59 -17.14 25.37
N GLU A 544 -8.44 -17.22 24.04
CA GLU A 544 -8.99 -18.33 23.24
C GLU A 544 -8.44 -19.69 23.68
N ILE A 545 -7.13 -19.76 24.00
CA ILE A 545 -6.52 -20.96 24.60
C ILE A 545 -7.24 -21.34 25.89
N GLY A 546 -7.50 -20.38 26.78
CA GLY A 546 -8.24 -20.61 28.02
C GLY A 546 -9.68 -21.08 27.78
N HIS A 547 -10.36 -20.55 26.76
CA HIS A 547 -11.69 -21.02 26.36
C HIS A 547 -11.66 -22.47 25.87
N ALA A 548 -10.72 -22.83 24.98
CA ALA A 548 -10.57 -24.18 24.46
C ALA A 548 -10.25 -25.19 25.57
N ALA A 549 -9.33 -24.84 26.48
CA ALA A 549 -8.97 -25.68 27.62
C ALA A 549 -10.16 -25.92 28.58
N ALA A 550 -11.08 -24.96 28.67
CA ALA A 550 -12.31 -25.08 29.44
C ALA A 550 -13.48 -25.74 28.67
N GLY A 551 -13.25 -26.26 27.46
CA GLY A 551 -14.28 -26.87 26.61
C GLY A 551 -15.32 -25.86 26.05
N ARG A 552 -15.03 -24.56 26.12
CA ARG A 552 -15.87 -23.51 25.54
C ARG A 552 -15.51 -23.28 24.07
N ARG A 553 -16.42 -22.64 23.32
CA ARG A 553 -16.16 -22.26 21.93
C ARG A 553 -14.93 -21.36 21.85
N ALA A 554 -13.98 -21.75 21.00
CA ALA A 554 -12.73 -21.04 20.79
C ALA A 554 -12.33 -21.15 19.32
N SER A 555 -12.21 -20.01 18.64
CA SER A 555 -11.75 -19.95 17.26
C SER A 555 -11.22 -18.56 16.94
N ILE A 556 -10.30 -18.49 15.97
CA ILE A 556 -9.64 -17.26 15.54
C ILE A 556 -9.77 -17.18 14.02
N VAL A 557 -10.23 -16.04 13.51
CA VAL A 557 -10.17 -15.74 12.07
C VAL A 557 -9.43 -14.43 11.87
N LEU A 558 -8.33 -14.45 11.13
CA LEU A 558 -7.53 -13.25 10.85
C LEU A 558 -7.41 -13.02 9.35
N LYS A 559 -7.69 -11.80 8.92
CA LYS A 559 -7.40 -11.31 7.57
C LYS A 559 -6.42 -10.15 7.65
N MET A 560 -5.36 -10.20 6.86
CA MET A 560 -4.37 -9.12 6.77
C MET A 560 -3.48 -9.27 5.53
N ASN A 561 -2.60 -8.31 5.28
CA ASN A 561 -1.69 -8.38 4.14
C ASN A 561 -0.50 -9.30 4.42
N ALA A 562 0.03 -9.31 5.65
CA ALA A 562 1.19 -10.10 6.01
C ALA A 562 1.17 -10.57 7.48
N LEU A 563 1.67 -11.79 7.70
CA LEU A 563 1.88 -12.39 9.02
C LEU A 563 3.31 -12.93 9.08
N VAL A 564 4.21 -12.20 9.75
CA VAL A 564 5.65 -12.56 9.79
C VAL A 564 6.27 -12.44 11.18
N ASP A 565 5.55 -11.84 12.12
CA ASP A 565 6.04 -11.67 13.49
C ASP A 565 6.11 -13.01 14.25
N ARG A 566 7.29 -13.32 14.82
CA ARG A 566 7.57 -14.62 15.45
C ARG A 566 6.73 -14.86 16.70
N ASP A 567 6.54 -13.86 17.56
CA ASP A 567 5.77 -14.02 18.80
C ASP A 567 4.29 -14.27 18.51
N CYS A 568 3.75 -13.54 17.53
CA CYS A 568 2.38 -13.71 17.07
C CYS A 568 2.18 -15.09 16.43
N VAL A 569 3.09 -15.53 15.56
CA VAL A 569 3.04 -16.89 14.97
C VAL A 569 3.14 -17.96 16.05
N ASP A 570 4.03 -17.80 17.01
CA ASP A 570 4.18 -18.72 18.14
C ASP A 570 2.94 -18.81 19.02
N ALA A 571 2.25 -17.68 19.22
CA ALA A 571 0.98 -17.66 19.93
C ALA A 571 -0.10 -18.45 19.17
N LEU A 572 -0.18 -18.29 17.85
CA LEU A 572 -1.12 -19.05 17.01
C LEU A 572 -0.79 -20.56 17.01
N TYR A 573 0.48 -20.94 16.99
CA TYR A 573 0.90 -22.33 17.18
C TYR A 573 0.45 -22.90 18.54
N ARG A 574 0.63 -22.14 19.63
CA ARG A 574 0.14 -22.56 20.96
C ARG A 574 -1.39 -22.69 20.98
N ALA A 575 -2.11 -21.79 20.32
CA ALA A 575 -3.56 -21.85 20.21
C ALA A 575 -4.04 -23.09 19.45
N SER A 576 -3.42 -23.40 18.30
CA SER A 576 -3.73 -24.60 17.55
C SER A 576 -3.48 -25.87 18.36
N ALA A 577 -2.32 -25.97 19.04
CA ALA A 577 -1.99 -27.11 19.90
C ALA A 577 -2.96 -27.27 21.09
N ALA A 578 -3.56 -26.18 21.57
CA ALA A 578 -4.56 -26.19 22.64
C ALA A 578 -6.00 -26.49 22.16
N GLY A 579 -6.20 -26.74 20.86
CA GLY A 579 -7.51 -27.09 20.31
C GLY A 579 -8.30 -25.94 19.67
N VAL A 580 -7.72 -24.75 19.54
CA VAL A 580 -8.35 -23.60 18.88
C VAL A 580 -8.32 -23.79 17.36
N GLU A 581 -9.46 -23.61 16.69
CA GLU A 581 -9.55 -23.57 15.23
C GLU A 581 -9.13 -22.20 14.69
N ILE A 582 -8.25 -22.16 13.69
CA ILE A 582 -7.66 -20.91 13.18
C ILE A 582 -7.74 -20.85 11.66
N ASP A 583 -8.41 -19.83 11.14
CA ASP A 583 -8.48 -19.52 9.71
C ASP A 583 -7.77 -18.20 9.41
N LEU A 584 -6.82 -18.23 8.49
CA LEU A 584 -5.99 -17.08 8.13
C LEU A 584 -6.20 -16.74 6.65
N VAL A 585 -6.52 -15.48 6.35
CA VAL A 585 -6.61 -14.94 4.98
C VAL A 585 -5.47 -13.94 4.80
N ILE A 586 -4.35 -14.42 4.27
CA ILE A 586 -3.09 -13.67 4.14
C ILE A 586 -2.71 -13.58 2.67
N ARG A 587 -2.86 -12.39 2.06
CA ARG A 587 -2.53 -12.26 0.63
C ARG A 587 -1.03 -12.30 0.34
N GLY A 588 -0.23 -11.70 1.21
CA GLY A 588 1.19 -11.41 0.97
C GLY A 588 2.09 -12.43 1.65
N ALA A 589 3.12 -11.93 2.35
CA ALA A 589 4.08 -12.77 3.06
C ALA A 589 3.45 -13.39 4.32
N CYS A 590 3.60 -14.71 4.46
CA CYS A 590 3.20 -15.51 5.60
C CYS A 590 4.38 -16.38 6.05
N ALA A 591 4.91 -16.13 7.25
CA ALA A 591 5.98 -16.92 7.85
C ALA A 591 5.46 -18.17 8.59
N LEU A 592 4.14 -18.27 8.81
CA LEU A 592 3.51 -19.40 9.48
C LEU A 592 3.48 -20.64 8.57
N ILE A 593 3.81 -21.80 9.12
CA ILE A 593 3.70 -23.11 8.46
C ILE A 593 2.41 -23.78 8.95
N PRO A 594 1.36 -23.91 8.11
CA PRO A 594 0.12 -24.58 8.49
C PRO A 594 0.28 -26.11 8.49
N GLY A 595 -0.62 -26.84 9.15
CA GLY A 595 -0.75 -28.29 9.01
C GLY A 595 0.36 -29.16 9.64
N LEU A 596 1.23 -28.61 10.48
CA LEU A 596 2.28 -29.38 11.15
C LEU A 596 1.71 -30.16 12.35
N PRO A 597 1.98 -31.48 12.45
CA PRO A 597 1.48 -32.29 13.55
C PRO A 597 1.87 -31.76 14.93
N GLY A 598 0.90 -31.69 15.85
CA GLY A 598 1.06 -31.18 17.21
C GLY A 598 1.43 -29.69 17.33
N GLN A 599 1.41 -28.91 16.24
CA GLN A 599 1.76 -27.49 16.25
C GLN A 599 0.77 -26.59 15.50
N SER A 600 0.35 -26.98 14.29
CA SER A 600 -0.49 -26.14 13.42
C SER A 600 -1.54 -26.94 12.63
N GLU A 601 -1.90 -28.14 13.10
CA GLU A 601 -2.92 -29.02 12.48
C GLU A 601 -4.28 -28.32 12.30
N ARG A 602 -4.61 -27.36 13.18
CA ARG A 602 -5.88 -26.61 13.17
C ARG A 602 -5.76 -25.23 12.52
N ILE A 603 -4.64 -24.95 11.85
CA ILE A 603 -4.41 -23.68 11.17
C ILE A 603 -4.55 -23.88 9.67
N ARG A 604 -5.53 -23.19 9.07
CA ARG A 604 -5.72 -23.12 7.63
C ARG A 604 -5.33 -21.74 7.13
N VAL A 605 -4.52 -21.69 6.08
CA VAL A 605 -4.06 -20.43 5.48
C VAL A 605 -4.55 -20.35 4.04
N ARG A 606 -5.30 -19.30 3.75
CA ARG A 606 -5.82 -18.92 2.45
C ARG A 606 -5.23 -17.62 1.97
N SER A 607 -5.25 -17.42 0.65
CA SER A 607 -4.96 -16.14 0.01
C SER A 607 -5.87 -15.94 -1.18
N ILE A 608 -6.32 -14.70 -1.38
CA ILE A 608 -7.12 -14.31 -2.54
C ILE A 608 -6.32 -13.29 -3.33
N VAL A 609 -6.11 -13.58 -4.62
CA VAL A 609 -5.43 -12.71 -5.58
C VAL A 609 -6.33 -12.57 -6.79
N GLY A 610 -6.58 -11.35 -7.24
CA GLY A 610 -7.53 -11.09 -8.30
C GLY A 610 -7.49 -9.65 -8.78
N GLU A 611 -8.60 -9.22 -9.38
CA GLU A 611 -8.75 -7.88 -9.96
C GLU A 611 -8.57 -6.78 -8.90
N LEU A 612 -9.19 -6.96 -7.73
CA LEU A 612 -9.00 -6.08 -6.58
C LEU A 612 -7.86 -6.57 -5.69
N LEU A 613 -7.13 -5.62 -5.12
CA LEU A 613 -6.03 -5.87 -4.20
C LEU A 613 -6.55 -5.96 -2.77
N GLU A 614 -6.56 -7.16 -2.20
CA GLU A 614 -7.04 -7.40 -0.84
C GLU A 614 -6.23 -6.63 0.22
N HIS A 615 -6.77 -5.57 0.83
CA HIS A 615 -5.95 -4.69 1.70
C HIS A 615 -6.45 -4.57 3.14
N SER A 616 -7.74 -4.80 3.37
CA SER A 616 -8.38 -4.72 4.69
C SER A 616 -7.77 -5.72 5.68
N ARG A 617 -7.72 -5.30 6.95
CA ARG A 617 -7.29 -6.15 8.07
C ARG A 617 -8.43 -6.31 9.06
N ILE A 618 -8.75 -7.56 9.39
CA ILE A 618 -9.88 -7.95 10.24
C ILE A 618 -9.39 -9.00 11.23
N TRP A 619 -9.66 -8.80 12.52
CA TRP A 619 -9.45 -9.82 13.55
C TRP A 619 -10.80 -10.25 14.13
N ARG A 620 -11.03 -11.56 14.21
CA ARG A 620 -12.18 -12.18 14.88
C ARG A 620 -11.68 -13.17 15.93
N PHE A 621 -12.19 -13.07 17.15
CA PHE A 621 -11.95 -14.01 18.24
C PHE A 621 -13.29 -14.49 18.82
N GLU A 622 -13.47 -15.80 18.97
CA GLU A 622 -14.75 -16.40 19.41
C GLU A 622 -15.15 -16.02 20.83
N ASN A 623 -14.18 -15.88 21.74
CA ASN A 623 -14.38 -15.41 23.11
C ASN A 623 -15.51 -16.15 23.86
N GLY A 624 -15.56 -17.47 23.75
CA GLY A 624 -16.58 -18.29 24.41
C GLY A 624 -18.01 -18.08 23.91
N GLY A 625 -18.20 -17.42 22.76
CA GLY A 625 -19.49 -17.11 22.15
C GLY A 625 -19.81 -15.61 22.09
N GLU A 626 -19.07 -14.77 22.82
CA GLU A 626 -19.18 -13.30 22.78
C GLU A 626 -18.15 -12.70 21.82
N VAL A 627 -18.35 -12.95 20.53
CA VAL A 627 -17.33 -12.75 19.48
C VAL A 627 -16.81 -11.31 19.45
N ASP A 628 -15.50 -11.16 19.53
CA ASP A 628 -14.81 -9.87 19.37
C ASP A 628 -14.38 -9.65 17.92
N TRP A 629 -14.65 -8.45 17.39
CA TRP A 629 -14.29 -8.03 16.03
C TRP A 629 -13.47 -6.76 16.05
N TYR A 630 -12.37 -6.73 15.29
CA TYR A 630 -11.53 -5.56 15.13
C TYR A 630 -11.18 -5.32 13.67
N VAL A 631 -11.11 -4.05 13.27
CA VAL A 631 -10.58 -3.62 11.96
C VAL A 631 -9.56 -2.52 12.14
N GLY A 632 -8.59 -2.41 11.25
CA GLY A 632 -7.62 -1.31 11.33
C GLY A 632 -6.41 -1.44 10.43
N SER A 633 -5.36 -0.70 10.75
CA SER A 633 -4.25 -0.48 9.83
C SER A 633 -3.09 -1.48 9.96
N ALA A 634 -3.03 -2.27 11.04
CA ALA A 634 -1.88 -3.11 11.34
C ALA A 634 -1.94 -4.50 10.66
N ASP A 635 -0.82 -4.88 10.06
CA ASP A 635 -0.46 -6.28 9.82
C ASP A 635 0.31 -6.84 11.02
N LEU A 636 0.51 -8.15 11.10
CA LEU A 636 1.33 -8.79 12.14
C LEU A 636 2.79 -8.92 11.68
N MET A 637 3.48 -7.78 11.60
CA MET A 637 4.93 -7.69 11.36
C MET A 637 5.59 -6.82 12.44
N GLU A 638 6.82 -7.12 12.86
CA GLU A 638 7.58 -6.33 13.85
C GLU A 638 7.48 -4.81 13.63
N ARG A 639 7.71 -4.35 12.39
CA ARG A 639 7.61 -2.91 12.07
C ARG A 639 6.22 -2.30 12.31
N ASN A 640 5.14 -3.06 12.14
CA ASN A 640 3.77 -2.60 12.38
C ASN A 640 3.43 -2.63 13.87
N LEU A 641 3.99 -3.59 14.60
CA LEU A 641 3.76 -3.76 16.03
C LEU A 641 4.56 -2.77 16.87
N ASP A 642 5.80 -2.46 16.47
CA ASP A 642 6.76 -1.79 17.36
C ASP A 642 7.38 -0.51 16.77
N ARG A 643 7.39 -0.34 15.43
CA ARG A 643 8.05 0.80 14.75
C ARG A 643 7.11 1.70 13.97
N ARG A 644 5.80 1.50 14.11
CA ARG A 644 4.75 2.25 13.43
C ARG A 644 3.65 2.61 14.38
N ILE A 645 3.00 3.72 14.08
CA ILE A 645 1.76 4.10 14.73
C ILE A 645 0.61 3.52 13.92
N GLU A 646 0.01 2.46 14.44
CA GLU A 646 -1.13 1.76 13.87
C GLU A 646 -2.34 1.87 14.81
N ALA A 647 -3.55 1.77 14.27
CA ALA A 647 -4.77 1.78 15.09
C ALA A 647 -5.74 0.69 14.62
N LEU A 648 -6.26 -0.09 15.56
CA LEU A 648 -7.40 -0.99 15.38
C LEU A 648 -8.57 -0.51 16.25
N VAL A 649 -9.77 -0.59 15.68
CA VAL A 649 -11.03 -0.23 16.32
C VAL A 649 -11.88 -1.49 16.52
N PRO A 650 -12.47 -1.70 17.71
CA PRO A 650 -13.46 -2.76 17.91
C PRO A 650 -14.77 -2.39 17.21
N ILE A 651 -15.42 -3.38 16.59
CA ILE A 651 -16.76 -3.22 16.00
C ILE A 651 -17.77 -3.69 17.04
N LEU A 652 -18.59 -2.76 17.53
CA LEU A 652 -19.46 -2.97 18.69
C LEU A 652 -20.90 -3.33 18.30
N GLU A 653 -21.35 -2.86 17.14
CA GLU A 653 -22.69 -3.04 16.61
C GLU A 653 -22.86 -4.45 16.04
N PRO A 654 -23.82 -5.26 16.53
CA PRO A 654 -24.07 -6.60 16.02
C PRO A 654 -24.35 -6.66 14.52
N ASP A 655 -25.07 -5.66 13.97
CA ASP A 655 -25.37 -5.60 12.54
C ASP A 655 -24.09 -5.42 11.70
N LEU A 656 -23.17 -4.55 12.13
CA LEU A 656 -21.89 -4.36 11.46
C LEU A 656 -20.97 -5.58 11.62
N GLN A 657 -21.01 -6.25 12.77
CA GLN A 657 -20.31 -7.52 12.96
C GLN A 657 -20.83 -8.60 11.99
N ALA A 658 -22.14 -8.69 11.78
CA ALA A 658 -22.74 -9.61 10.82
C ALA A 658 -22.34 -9.26 9.37
N GLU A 659 -22.20 -7.98 9.02
CA GLU A 659 -21.67 -7.56 7.72
C GLU A 659 -20.23 -8.03 7.50
N ILE A 660 -19.37 -7.84 8.50
CA ILE A 660 -17.97 -8.28 8.46
C ILE A 660 -17.87 -9.81 8.44
N ALA A 661 -18.73 -10.52 9.16
CA ALA A 661 -18.80 -11.96 9.15
C ALA A 661 -19.03 -12.50 7.74
N VAL A 662 -20.00 -11.93 7.00
CA VAL A 662 -20.26 -12.38 5.63
C VAL A 662 -19.08 -12.08 4.68
N ILE A 663 -18.33 -10.99 4.91
CA ILE A 663 -17.09 -10.73 4.15
C ILE A 663 -16.12 -11.89 4.36
N LEU A 664 -15.81 -12.24 5.61
CA LEU A 664 -14.88 -13.34 5.90
C LEU A 664 -15.41 -14.70 5.42
N GLU A 665 -16.69 -14.99 5.62
CA GLU A 665 -17.32 -16.23 5.15
C GLU A 665 -17.22 -16.37 3.63
N THR A 666 -17.50 -15.29 2.89
CA THR A 666 -17.34 -15.27 1.43
C THR A 666 -15.90 -15.56 1.03
N MET A 667 -14.93 -14.94 1.72
CA MET A 667 -13.50 -15.14 1.46
C MET A 667 -13.01 -16.55 1.83
N LEU A 668 -13.60 -17.18 2.84
CA LEU A 668 -13.29 -18.56 3.24
C LEU A 668 -13.99 -19.60 2.37
N ALA A 669 -15.10 -19.25 1.73
CA ALA A 669 -15.84 -20.10 0.79
C ALA A 669 -15.37 -19.96 -0.66
N ASP A 670 -14.56 -18.93 -0.98
CA ASP A 670 -14.08 -18.66 -2.33
C ASP A 670 -13.36 -19.87 -2.94
N ASP A 671 -13.79 -20.29 -4.13
CA ASP A 671 -13.26 -21.44 -4.89
C ASP A 671 -12.85 -21.07 -6.33
N ARG A 672 -12.69 -19.75 -6.58
CA ARG A 672 -12.26 -19.17 -7.85
C ARG A 672 -10.93 -18.42 -7.69
N ARG A 673 -10.90 -17.53 -6.71
CA ARG A 673 -9.87 -16.62 -6.21
C ARG A 673 -8.75 -17.26 -5.41
N ALA A 674 -9.15 -18.27 -4.64
CA ALA A 674 -8.43 -18.66 -3.45
C ALA A 674 -7.28 -19.64 -3.70
N TRP A 675 -6.27 -19.52 -2.85
CA TRP A 675 -5.10 -20.38 -2.76
C TRP A 675 -4.95 -20.88 -1.34
N THR A 676 -4.47 -22.11 -1.15
CA THR A 676 -4.09 -22.68 0.14
C THR A 676 -2.58 -22.81 0.25
N LEU A 677 -2.04 -22.55 1.44
CA LEU A 677 -0.61 -22.73 1.71
C LEU A 677 -0.34 -24.14 2.26
N GLY A 678 0.59 -24.85 1.61
CA GLY A 678 1.08 -26.16 2.06
C GLY A 678 2.19 -26.07 3.12
N THR A 679 2.53 -27.23 3.71
CA THR A 679 3.62 -27.35 4.70
C THR A 679 5.02 -27.11 4.12
N ASP A 680 5.14 -27.12 2.80
CA ASP A 680 6.38 -26.92 2.03
C ASP A 680 6.57 -25.47 1.54
N GLY A 681 5.61 -24.59 1.83
CA GLY A 681 5.63 -23.19 1.42
C GLY A 681 5.03 -22.94 0.03
N ARG A 682 4.59 -23.99 -0.66
CA ARG A 682 3.93 -23.87 -1.97
C ARG A 682 2.46 -23.52 -1.81
N TRP A 683 1.98 -22.71 -2.73
CA TRP A 683 0.57 -22.36 -2.81
C TRP A 683 -0.13 -23.22 -3.85
N ALA A 684 -1.21 -23.87 -3.45
CA ALA A 684 -2.08 -24.63 -4.34
C ALA A 684 -3.39 -23.86 -4.53
N ARG A 685 -3.79 -23.64 -5.78
CA ARG A 685 -5.06 -23.01 -6.08
C ARG A 685 -6.21 -23.92 -5.66
N ILE A 686 -7.24 -23.32 -5.08
CA ILE A 686 -8.53 -23.97 -4.86
C ILE A 686 -9.29 -23.83 -6.17
N ASP A 687 -9.47 -24.92 -6.90
CA ASP A 687 -10.25 -24.92 -8.14
C ASP A 687 -11.29 -26.04 -8.07
N ALA A 688 -12.56 -25.65 -7.99
CA ALA A 688 -13.70 -26.58 -8.00
C ALA A 688 -14.19 -26.90 -9.43
N GLY A 689 -13.46 -26.52 -10.48
CA GLY A 689 -13.79 -26.82 -11.87
C GLY A 689 -14.81 -25.87 -12.51
N GLY A 690 -15.24 -24.82 -11.79
CA GLY A 690 -16.19 -23.82 -12.27
C GLY A 690 -17.62 -24.35 -12.44
N GLY A 691 -18.60 -23.67 -11.84
CA GLY A 691 -20.02 -24.03 -11.97
C GLY A 691 -20.95 -22.95 -11.41
N PRO A 692 -22.28 -23.15 -11.46
CA PRO A 692 -23.27 -22.20 -10.94
C PRO A 692 -23.11 -21.90 -9.43
N THR A 693 -22.43 -22.79 -8.71
CA THR A 693 -22.18 -22.70 -7.26
C THR A 693 -20.81 -22.10 -6.91
N THR A 694 -20.00 -21.71 -7.90
CA THR A 694 -18.69 -21.08 -7.68
C THR A 694 -18.86 -19.74 -6.97
N ILE A 695 -18.04 -19.54 -5.94
CA ILE A 695 -17.98 -18.31 -5.14
C ILE A 695 -16.71 -17.56 -5.54
N ASP A 696 -16.89 -16.43 -6.21
CA ASP A 696 -15.84 -15.43 -6.43
C ASP A 696 -16.08 -14.27 -5.45
N THR A 697 -15.15 -14.08 -4.51
CA THR A 697 -15.22 -13.03 -3.48
C THR A 697 -15.54 -11.66 -4.07
N HIS A 698 -14.85 -11.27 -5.14
CA HIS A 698 -15.02 -9.93 -5.71
C HIS A 698 -16.39 -9.78 -6.35
N ALA A 699 -16.86 -10.79 -7.07
CA ALA A 699 -18.18 -10.77 -7.71
C ALA A 699 -19.32 -10.81 -6.67
N THR A 700 -19.22 -11.68 -5.67
CA THR A 700 -20.22 -11.84 -4.61
C THR A 700 -20.37 -10.55 -3.80
N LEU A 701 -19.25 -9.90 -3.43
CA LEU A 701 -19.28 -8.64 -2.68
C LEU A 701 -19.78 -7.46 -3.52
N ARG A 702 -19.45 -7.40 -4.83
CA ARG A 702 -20.07 -6.44 -5.77
C ARG A 702 -21.59 -6.59 -5.82
N GLN A 703 -22.08 -7.82 -5.96
CA GLN A 703 -23.51 -8.09 -6.01
C GLN A 703 -24.20 -7.73 -4.70
N ARG A 704 -23.56 -8.01 -3.55
CA ARG A 704 -24.07 -7.62 -2.23
C ARG A 704 -24.20 -6.10 -2.11
N ALA A 705 -23.19 -5.35 -2.52
CA ALA A 705 -23.20 -3.89 -2.47
C ALA A 705 -24.34 -3.31 -3.34
N LEU A 706 -24.52 -3.82 -4.57
CA LEU A 706 -25.65 -3.43 -5.43
C LEU A 706 -27.01 -3.69 -4.78
N ARG A 707 -27.19 -4.88 -4.17
CA ARG A 707 -28.45 -5.22 -3.47
C ARG A 707 -28.70 -4.32 -2.26
N ALA A 708 -27.67 -4.05 -1.47
CA ALA A 708 -27.77 -3.16 -0.31
C ALA A 708 -28.18 -1.74 -0.74
N ALA A 709 -27.52 -1.20 -1.78
CA ALA A 709 -27.85 0.12 -2.31
C ALA A 709 -29.29 0.19 -2.86
N ALA A 710 -29.75 -0.83 -3.57
CA ALA A 710 -31.12 -0.87 -4.10
C ALA A 710 -32.20 -0.97 -3.01
N ALA A 711 -31.93 -1.72 -1.93
CA ALA A 711 -32.87 -1.86 -0.81
C ALA A 711 -33.14 -0.52 -0.09
N GLY A 712 -32.13 0.34 0.01
CA GLY A 712 -32.22 1.69 0.58
C GLY A 712 -33.18 2.62 -0.16
N VAL A 713 -33.24 2.51 -1.50
CA VAL A 713 -34.12 3.31 -2.36
C VAL A 713 -35.61 2.89 -2.23
N SER A 714 -35.87 1.65 -1.80
CA SER A 714 -37.21 1.05 -1.82
C SER A 714 -38.02 1.19 -0.51
N THR A 715 -37.45 1.78 0.55
CA THR A 715 -38.13 1.90 1.86
C THR A 715 -38.16 3.35 2.34
N PRO A 716 -39.34 4.01 2.39
CA PRO A 716 -39.50 5.22 3.17
C PRO A 716 -39.25 4.87 4.64
N ARG A 717 -38.23 5.47 5.27
CA ARG A 717 -37.98 5.31 6.71
C ARG A 717 -39.17 5.90 7.46
N THR A 718 -40.11 5.04 7.84
CA THR A 718 -41.04 5.36 8.92
C THR A 718 -40.26 5.39 10.22
N ASP A 719 -40.46 6.48 10.95
CA ASP A 719 -39.80 6.84 12.20
C ASP A 719 -39.76 5.64 13.16
N ARG A 720 -38.58 5.04 13.36
CA ARG A 720 -38.40 3.96 14.35
C ARG A 720 -38.42 4.62 15.73
N GLY A 721 -39.60 4.60 16.34
CA GLY A 721 -39.88 5.16 17.65
C GLY A 721 -38.89 4.72 18.72
N ARG A 722 -38.54 5.71 19.56
CA ARG A 722 -37.88 5.59 20.88
C ARG A 722 -38.16 4.26 21.57
N TRP A 723 -37.12 3.45 21.74
CA TRP A 723 -37.11 2.38 22.72
C TRP A 723 -36.74 2.97 24.09
N ASN A 724 -37.61 2.78 25.08
CA ASN A 724 -37.46 3.26 26.45
C ASN A 724 -37.32 2.02 27.36
N PRO A 725 -36.19 1.76 28.02
CA PRO A 725 -36.06 0.58 28.86
C PRO A 725 -36.61 0.89 30.25
N GLY A 726 -37.76 0.29 30.60
CA GLY A 726 -38.29 0.40 31.96
C GLY A 726 -39.59 -0.37 32.16
N ARG A 727 -39.48 -1.40 33.03
CA ARG A 727 -40.49 -2.09 33.84
C ARG A 727 -41.23 -3.31 33.27
N ASP A 728 -40.99 -4.40 34.01
CA ASP A 728 -41.86 -5.51 34.42
C ASP A 728 -42.38 -6.44 33.30
N GLY A 729 -42.38 -7.77 33.36
CA GLY A 729 -42.27 -8.75 34.45
C GLY A 729 -43.25 -9.89 34.12
N ALA A 730 -42.73 -11.11 33.96
CA ALA A 730 -43.40 -12.44 33.99
C ALA A 730 -44.67 -12.74 33.14
N GLY A 731 -44.62 -13.80 32.31
CA GLY A 731 -45.81 -14.47 31.76
C GLY A 731 -45.53 -15.47 30.63
N ASP A 732 -45.62 -16.76 30.96
CA ASP A 732 -45.41 -18.00 30.17
C ASP A 732 -46.38 -18.18 28.96
N PRO A 733 -46.09 -19.06 27.96
CA PRO A 733 -46.60 -18.97 26.59
C PRO A 733 -47.76 -19.94 26.30
N ARG A 734 -48.52 -19.64 25.24
CA ARG A 734 -49.28 -20.60 24.41
C ARG A 734 -49.96 -19.85 23.25
N GLY A 735 -49.96 -20.44 22.05
CA GLY A 735 -50.98 -20.15 21.03
C GLY A 735 -50.47 -19.97 19.60
N ARG A 736 -50.75 -20.97 18.76
CA ARG A 736 -50.56 -21.01 17.30
C ARG A 736 -51.59 -20.12 16.58
N GLY A 737 -51.32 -19.75 15.32
CA GLY A 737 -52.38 -19.67 14.29
C GLY A 737 -52.46 -18.40 13.43
N GLU A 738 -51.96 -18.53 12.20
CA GLU A 738 -52.57 -18.12 10.92
C GLU A 738 -52.99 -16.66 10.63
N VAL A 739 -52.22 -16.06 9.71
CA VAL A 739 -52.61 -15.45 8.42
C VAL A 739 -54.10 -15.12 8.19
N ARG A 740 -54.40 -13.82 7.99
CA ARG A 740 -55.34 -13.35 6.94
C ARG A 740 -55.19 -11.85 6.67
N ARG A 741 -55.06 -11.49 5.38
CA ARG A 741 -55.20 -10.13 4.84
C ARG A 741 -56.68 -9.70 4.89
N PRO A 742 -56.97 -8.39 4.87
CA PRO A 742 -57.63 -7.85 3.66
C PRO A 742 -57.20 -6.43 3.24
N ARG A 743 -57.60 -6.10 2.01
CA ARG A 743 -57.36 -4.88 1.22
C ARG A 743 -58.36 -3.75 1.54
N PRO A 744 -58.19 -2.53 0.96
CA PRO A 744 -58.53 -1.24 1.56
C PRO A 744 -59.80 -0.58 1.01
N ARG A 745 -60.25 0.55 1.59
CA ARG A 745 -60.72 1.77 0.90
C ARG A 745 -61.21 2.90 1.83
N SER A 746 -61.00 4.12 1.31
CA SER A 746 -61.82 5.35 1.39
C SER A 746 -61.96 6.19 2.68
N ASP A 747 -61.35 7.39 2.62
CA ASP A 747 -61.86 8.69 3.13
C ASP A 747 -63.16 9.10 2.38
N PRO A 748 -64.02 10.08 2.80
CA PRO A 748 -63.65 11.42 3.31
C PRO A 748 -64.59 12.12 4.34
N GLY A 749 -64.11 13.23 4.97
CA GLY A 749 -64.86 14.50 5.02
C GLY A 749 -65.50 15.04 6.33
N ALA A 750 -64.81 16.01 6.95
CA ALA A 750 -65.31 17.34 7.44
C ALA A 750 -66.12 17.49 8.79
N PRO A 751 -66.25 18.71 9.39
CA PRO A 751 -65.91 19.06 10.79
C PRO A 751 -67.14 19.56 11.62
N PRO A 752 -67.11 20.22 12.84
CA PRO A 752 -66.47 21.55 13.11
C PRO A 752 -66.19 21.98 14.59
N ARG A 753 -65.74 23.25 14.76
CA ARG A 753 -65.97 24.26 15.85
C ARG A 753 -65.02 24.44 17.07
N ARG A 754 -64.25 25.56 16.97
CA ARG A 754 -64.12 26.77 17.84
C ARG A 754 -63.89 26.65 19.39
N ARG A 755 -62.68 27.07 19.82
CA ARG A 755 -62.21 28.15 20.77
C ARG A 755 -63.18 28.68 21.88
N PRO A 756 -62.74 29.37 22.98
CA PRO A 756 -61.43 30.09 23.20
C PRO A 756 -60.86 30.03 24.66
N GLY A 757 -59.72 30.71 24.93
CA GLY A 757 -59.59 31.44 26.22
C GLY A 757 -58.22 31.63 26.88
N ARG A 758 -57.57 32.77 26.54
CA ARG A 758 -56.87 33.74 27.42
C ARG A 758 -55.48 33.47 28.03
N ALA A 759 -54.76 34.59 28.06
CA ALA A 759 -53.42 34.88 28.53
C ALA A 759 -53.42 35.76 29.80
N ALA A 760 -52.29 35.82 30.51
CA ALA A 760 -51.70 36.96 31.26
C ALA A 760 -50.44 36.45 32.00
N ARG A 761 -49.22 36.93 31.75
CA ARG A 761 -48.53 38.19 32.16
C ARG A 761 -48.01 38.24 33.60
N ASP A 762 -46.78 38.76 33.69
CA ASP A 762 -46.15 39.54 34.77
C ASP A 762 -45.47 38.83 35.98
N ARG A 763 -44.12 38.90 36.08
CA ARG A 763 -43.37 39.92 36.87
C ARG A 763 -41.84 39.69 36.91
N ARG A 764 -41.11 40.81 36.93
CA ARG A 764 -39.66 41.01 37.15
C ARG A 764 -39.35 41.22 38.66
N SER A 765 -38.06 41.08 39.02
CA SER A 765 -37.20 41.88 39.95
C SER A 765 -36.42 40.99 40.95
N ALA A 766 -35.11 40.75 40.81
CA ALA A 766 -33.90 41.55 41.20
C ALA A 766 -33.29 41.11 42.58
N PRO A 767 -32.11 41.59 43.05
CA PRO A 767 -30.82 40.86 43.00
C PRO A 767 -30.04 40.82 44.34
N GLY A 768 -28.83 40.21 44.38
CA GLY A 768 -27.91 40.39 45.51
C GLY A 768 -26.51 39.75 45.37
N ALA A 769 -25.47 40.59 45.30
CA ALA A 769 -24.20 40.55 46.06
C ALA A 769 -23.01 41.16 45.28
N PRO A 770 -22.33 42.22 45.80
CA PRO A 770 -21.14 42.83 45.20
C PRO A 770 -19.82 42.56 45.95
N ALA A 771 -18.74 43.03 45.31
CA ALA A 771 -17.31 42.83 45.55
C ALA A 771 -16.67 43.47 46.81
N ARG A 772 -15.39 43.12 47.06
CA ARG A 772 -14.39 43.93 47.82
C ARG A 772 -12.92 43.65 47.36
N PRO A 773 -11.93 44.53 47.64
CA PRO A 773 -11.02 45.09 46.62
C PRO A 773 -9.48 45.09 46.94
N LEU A 774 -8.66 45.41 45.91
CA LEU A 774 -7.38 46.21 45.80
C LEU A 774 -6.32 46.23 46.94
N PRO A 775 -4.98 46.38 46.69
CA PRO A 775 -4.41 47.58 46.03
C PRO A 775 -3.08 47.48 45.23
N ARG A 776 -2.73 48.62 44.61
CA ARG A 776 -1.52 49.03 43.86
C ARG A 776 -0.28 49.21 44.76
N HIS A 777 0.94 49.08 44.22
CA HIS A 777 1.95 50.17 44.09
C HIS A 777 3.35 49.72 43.57
N LEU A 778 3.81 50.42 42.53
CA LEU A 778 5.15 51.02 42.27
C LEU A 778 6.46 50.17 42.40
N ARG A 779 7.24 50.08 41.30
CA ARG A 779 8.52 50.81 41.06
C ARG A 779 9.32 50.27 39.84
N ARG A 780 9.92 51.19 39.09
CA ARG A 780 11.05 51.09 38.13
C ARG A 780 11.98 52.29 38.47
N PRO A 781 13.20 52.46 37.91
CA PRO A 781 14.26 51.56 37.39
C PRO A 781 15.65 51.92 38.06
N PRO A 782 16.90 51.73 37.53
CA PRO A 782 17.46 52.24 36.24
C PRO A 782 18.48 51.27 35.52
N SER A 783 18.62 51.25 34.18
CA SER A 783 19.52 52.01 33.27
C SER A 783 20.70 51.20 32.71
N GLY A 784 20.92 51.24 31.38
CA GLY A 784 22.21 50.89 30.77
C GLY A 784 22.24 50.59 29.26
N ARG A 785 22.19 51.64 28.42
CA ARG A 785 22.78 51.86 27.07
C ARG A 785 22.71 50.75 25.98
N ARG A 786 22.02 50.91 24.82
CA ARG A 786 22.13 51.81 23.63
C ARG A 786 23.16 51.40 22.53
N LEU A 787 22.68 51.54 21.29
CA LEU A 787 23.32 51.56 19.94
C LEU A 787 23.38 50.18 19.25
N GLY A 788 22.93 49.93 18.00
CA GLY A 788 22.36 50.79 16.97
C GLY A 788 22.92 50.43 15.58
N ARG A 789 22.03 50.24 14.60
CA ARG A 789 22.15 50.43 13.13
C ARG A 789 22.45 49.24 12.19
N SER A 790 21.57 49.18 11.19
CA SER A 790 21.67 48.61 9.82
C SER A 790 22.76 49.31 8.98
N PRO A 791 23.18 48.76 7.83
CA PRO A 791 22.61 49.24 6.56
C PRO A 791 22.43 48.17 5.45
N ALA A 792 21.65 48.56 4.44
CA ALA A 792 21.43 47.93 3.15
C ALA A 792 22.43 48.42 2.08
N ASP A 793 22.41 47.71 0.94
CA ASP A 793 22.91 48.01 -0.42
C ASP A 793 24.42 48.16 -0.65
N ASP A 794 25.02 47.26 -1.45
CA ASP A 794 25.60 47.64 -2.75
C ASP A 794 25.90 46.45 -3.68
N GLN A 795 26.10 46.79 -4.94
CA GLN A 795 26.09 46.04 -6.20
C GLN A 795 27.37 45.22 -6.53
N ARG A 796 27.20 44.28 -7.48
CA ARG A 796 28.10 43.94 -8.62
C ARG A 796 29.56 43.50 -8.34
N ARG A 797 29.92 42.27 -8.73
CA ARG A 797 30.77 41.92 -9.91
C ARG A 797 31.33 40.50 -9.83
N ASP A 798 31.48 39.93 -11.02
CA ASP A 798 32.15 38.69 -11.38
C ASP A 798 33.59 38.59 -10.87
N ALA A 799 34.03 37.36 -10.54
CA ALA A 799 35.25 36.73 -11.07
C ALA A 799 35.57 35.43 -10.29
N ASP A 800 35.54 34.30 -11.01
CA ASP A 800 36.37 33.11 -10.74
C ASP A 800 37.84 33.49 -11.06
N PRO A 801 38.87 33.02 -10.33
CA PRO A 801 39.46 31.73 -10.72
C PRO A 801 40.06 30.89 -9.58
N ALA A 802 39.92 29.57 -9.75
CA ALA A 802 40.92 28.50 -9.67
C ALA A 802 42.29 28.68 -8.94
N GLU A 803 42.74 27.54 -8.40
CA GLU A 803 44.10 27.14 -7.95
C GLU A 803 44.58 27.57 -6.55
N ALA A 804 44.73 26.60 -5.65
CA ALA A 804 46.04 26.17 -5.16
C ALA A 804 45.97 25.01 -4.13
N ASP A 805 46.78 24.00 -4.41
CA ASP A 805 47.54 23.11 -3.51
C ASP A 805 46.85 22.39 -2.34
N ARG A 806 46.78 21.05 -2.37
CA ARG A 806 47.86 20.07 -2.08
C ARG A 806 48.38 20.09 -0.64
N ARG A 807 48.39 18.85 -0.11
CA ARG A 807 49.14 18.34 1.04
C ARG A 807 48.53 18.67 2.41
N THR A 808 48.08 17.64 3.12
CA THR A 808 48.95 16.97 4.09
C THR A 808 48.54 15.51 4.27
N ARG A 809 49.55 14.63 4.32
CA ARG A 809 49.45 13.22 4.70
C ARG A 809 49.38 13.12 6.23
N GLN A 810 48.52 12.24 6.73
CA GLN A 810 48.87 11.17 7.66
C GLN A 810 47.87 10.02 7.49
#